data_AF-A0A6I2F735-F1
#
_entry.id   AF-A0A6I2F735-F1
#
_cell.length_a   1.000
_cell.length_b   1.000
_cell.length_c   1.000
_cell.angle_alpha   90.00
_cell.angle_beta   90.00
_cell.angle_gamma   90.00
#
_symmetry.space_group_name_H-M   'P 1'
#
loop_
_entity.id
_entity.type
_entity.pdbx_description
1 polymer ?
#
loop_
_entity_poly.entity_id
_entity_poly.type
_entity_poly.pdbx_seq_one_letter_code
_entity_poly.pdbx_strand_id
1 'polypeptide(L)'
;MDPAELALDPDELRRLAECAKEPIRTPGSIQGHGTLLGIDQTGVIAVASENAARWLGQPVLDIGNAELEYAVRTGRAVDPVRITWEGVASDAIVHRADGLTLVEIEPVPEGNEYARTAVVGAIMRVATTTSIDELRTMAAAEIRDITGFDRVMVYHFHDDGHGEIVADEHAPDLEPYLGLHFPASDIPPQARALYISKVGRMIASTTDPGIPLVALEGDARTVDLSDAELRSVSPYHLQYMRNMGQASTFSLSLVEHGRLIGMITCAHRTERRLPVLLRRALEVLAGQIALQIGSMGEIARLRHMVEVRERRAELLAPLYGSDDIHAALLSGSQTVLDLVPADGVLVRIGDTSRSGGEVPPLGAVLRALERLGGGPFVSEALSVDRPDVAQLLPGVAGLLVVPLTDAGEVLVFFRGEVSREISWLGDPGGASRAGELSPRTSFSAWQRTVRGRSEPWGTVVEEAAELGHELEIALQRRAEAQLAELAMRDALTGLYNRRYLVERLATRGPVGEAGKGVLFVDLDDFKSVNDRHGHDVGDAVILEVANRLVTHSREQDVVVRLGGDEFVVLLDGVIDEDVEAVADRMVRAIAAPIATGQVLLSVTASCGIVVAEPGSPRAGLLEAADAAMYRAKHAGRNRVSH
;
A
#
# COMPACT_ATOMS: atom_id res chain seq x y z
N MET A 1 -4.14 -9.67 -3.57
CA MET A 1 -4.93 -9.61 -4.81
C MET A 1 -4.79 -10.96 -5.52
N ASP A 2 -5.88 -11.70 -5.67
CA ASP A 2 -5.88 -12.97 -6.40
C ASP A 2 -5.77 -12.66 -7.92
N PRO A 3 -4.82 -13.24 -8.68
CA PRO A 3 -4.62 -12.98 -10.11
C PRO A 3 -5.82 -13.31 -11.01
N ALA A 4 -6.95 -13.74 -10.46
CA ALA A 4 -8.18 -14.10 -11.18
C ALA A 4 -9.07 -12.90 -11.60
N GLU A 5 -8.85 -11.68 -11.08
CA GLU A 5 -9.84 -10.57 -11.16
C GLU A 5 -9.67 -9.57 -12.33
N LEU A 6 -8.65 -9.77 -13.18
CA LEU A 6 -8.60 -9.26 -14.56
C LEU A 6 -8.58 -10.47 -15.48
N ALA A 7 -9.69 -11.20 -15.54
CA ALA A 7 -9.80 -12.34 -16.44
C ALA A 7 -9.55 -11.85 -17.87
N LEU A 8 -8.33 -12.11 -18.35
CA LEU A 8 -7.95 -11.94 -19.74
C LEU A 8 -9.06 -12.59 -20.57
N ASP A 9 -9.49 -11.88 -21.60
CA ASP A 9 -10.47 -12.37 -22.57
C ASP A 9 -10.19 -13.86 -22.90
N PRO A 10 -11.18 -14.77 -22.84
CA PRO A 10 -10.95 -16.18 -23.15
C PRO A 10 -10.21 -16.43 -24.47
N ASP A 11 -10.37 -15.53 -25.46
CA ASP A 11 -9.59 -15.57 -26.69
C ASP A 11 -8.12 -15.19 -26.51
N GLU A 12 -7.81 -14.28 -25.59
CA GLU A 12 -6.44 -13.93 -25.19
C GLU A 12 -5.77 -15.11 -24.46
N LEU A 13 -6.48 -15.80 -23.56
CA LEU A 13 -5.98 -17.00 -22.87
C LEU A 13 -5.63 -18.13 -23.84
N ARG A 14 -6.49 -18.38 -24.85
CA ARG A 14 -6.20 -19.37 -25.90
C ARG A 14 -4.95 -19.01 -26.71
N ARG A 15 -4.82 -17.74 -27.11
CA ARG A 15 -3.64 -17.23 -27.82
C ARG A 15 -2.36 -17.44 -27.03
N LEU A 16 -2.38 -17.12 -25.73
CA LEU A 16 -1.24 -17.33 -24.84
C LEU A 16 -0.82 -18.81 -24.78
N ALA A 17 -1.78 -19.73 -24.74
CA ALA A 17 -1.52 -21.17 -24.71
C ALA A 17 -0.90 -21.70 -26.01
N GLU A 18 -1.32 -21.21 -27.18
CA GLU A 18 -0.70 -21.60 -28.45
C GLU A 18 0.68 -20.98 -28.65
N CYS A 19 0.85 -19.70 -28.32
CA CYS A 19 2.17 -19.05 -28.35
C CYS A 19 3.18 -19.83 -27.51
N ALA A 20 2.77 -20.31 -26.32
CA ALA A 20 3.62 -21.06 -25.39
C ALA A 20 4.21 -22.38 -25.93
N LYS A 21 3.74 -22.86 -27.09
CA LYS A 21 4.25 -24.10 -27.72
C LYS A 21 5.41 -23.86 -28.69
N GLU A 22 5.64 -22.61 -29.12
CA GLU A 22 6.69 -22.30 -30.09
C GLU A 22 8.09 -22.39 -29.43
N PRO A 23 9.03 -23.20 -29.96
CA PRO A 23 10.36 -23.39 -29.37
C PRO A 23 11.30 -22.22 -29.70
N ILE A 24 11.00 -21.04 -29.15
CA ILE A 24 11.76 -19.81 -29.45
C ILE A 24 13.20 -19.79 -28.89
N ARG A 25 13.54 -20.73 -28.01
CA ARG A 25 14.91 -20.94 -27.47
C ARG A 25 15.81 -21.72 -28.43
N THR A 26 15.22 -22.68 -29.15
CA THR A 26 15.94 -23.63 -30.01
C THR A 26 15.39 -23.57 -31.46
N PRO A 27 15.42 -22.38 -32.11
CA PRO A 27 14.81 -22.23 -33.43
C PRO A 27 15.49 -23.06 -34.54
N GLY A 28 16.70 -23.57 -34.29
CA GLY A 28 17.48 -24.32 -35.27
C GLY A 28 18.06 -23.46 -36.40
N SER A 29 18.08 -22.14 -36.22
CA SER A 29 18.60 -21.18 -37.18
C SER A 29 19.07 -19.90 -36.49
N ILE A 30 19.91 -19.13 -37.20
CA ILE A 30 20.37 -17.80 -36.82
C ILE A 30 19.92 -16.74 -37.84
N GLN A 31 20.02 -15.46 -37.51
CA GLN A 31 19.87 -14.34 -38.45
C GLN A 31 21.01 -14.34 -39.47
N GLY A 32 20.72 -13.99 -40.71
CA GLY A 32 21.60 -14.10 -41.87
C GLY A 32 22.75 -13.11 -41.95
N HIS A 33 22.85 -12.17 -41.01
CA HIS A 33 23.93 -11.18 -40.98
C HIS A 33 25.19 -11.66 -40.25
N GLY A 34 25.27 -12.93 -39.84
CA GLY A 34 26.41 -13.49 -39.12
C GLY A 34 26.65 -14.98 -39.39
N THR A 35 27.54 -15.57 -38.60
CA THR A 35 27.92 -16.98 -38.65
C THR A 35 27.94 -17.55 -37.24
N LEU A 36 27.62 -18.84 -37.06
CA LEU A 36 27.72 -19.53 -35.78
C LEU A 36 28.51 -20.82 -35.92
N LEU A 37 29.45 -21.05 -35.00
CA LEU A 37 30.17 -22.31 -34.82
C LEU A 37 29.93 -22.84 -33.41
N GLY A 38 29.52 -24.09 -33.26
CA GLY A 38 29.43 -24.80 -31.99
C GLY A 38 30.54 -25.84 -31.87
N ILE A 39 31.46 -25.62 -30.93
CA ILE A 39 32.67 -26.41 -30.76
C ILE A 39 32.49 -27.31 -29.54
N ASP A 40 32.72 -28.60 -29.70
CA ASP A 40 32.65 -29.55 -28.59
C ASP A 40 33.88 -29.49 -27.66
N GLN A 41 33.88 -30.32 -26.62
CA GLN A 41 34.95 -30.36 -25.62
C GLN A 41 36.29 -30.87 -26.18
N THR A 42 36.28 -31.52 -27.35
CA THR A 42 37.48 -32.00 -28.03
C THR A 42 38.08 -30.94 -28.96
N GLY A 43 37.38 -29.81 -29.15
CA GLY A 43 37.78 -28.74 -30.06
C GLY A 43 37.30 -28.93 -31.50
N VAL A 44 36.41 -29.90 -31.74
CA VAL A 44 35.81 -30.18 -33.05
C VAL A 44 34.53 -29.37 -33.22
N ILE A 45 34.32 -28.84 -34.43
CA ILE A 45 33.10 -28.11 -34.78
C ILE A 45 31.98 -29.13 -34.96
N ALA A 46 31.13 -29.25 -33.95
CA ALA A 46 30.00 -30.18 -33.90
C ALA A 46 28.70 -29.57 -34.45
N VAL A 47 28.59 -28.23 -34.45
CA VAL A 47 27.46 -27.49 -35.01
C VAL A 47 28.00 -26.32 -35.82
N ALA A 48 27.39 -26.00 -36.95
CA ALA A 48 27.70 -24.80 -37.71
C ALA A 48 26.44 -24.24 -38.37
N SER A 49 26.36 -22.93 -38.55
CA SER A 49 25.39 -22.36 -39.49
C SER A 49 25.72 -22.81 -40.93
N GLU A 50 24.71 -22.90 -41.79
CA GLU A 50 24.86 -23.43 -43.16
C GLU A 50 25.97 -22.70 -43.96
N ASN A 51 26.12 -21.39 -43.77
CA ASN A 51 27.18 -20.58 -44.38
C ASN A 51 28.60 -20.91 -43.87
N ALA A 52 28.75 -21.74 -42.85
CA ALA A 52 30.02 -22.27 -42.32
C ALA A 52 30.07 -23.81 -42.26
N ALA A 53 29.10 -24.51 -42.86
CA ALA A 53 29.00 -25.97 -42.82
C ALA A 53 30.24 -26.71 -43.37
N ARG A 54 31.04 -26.04 -44.21
CA ARG A 54 32.32 -26.58 -44.73
C ARG A 54 33.34 -26.92 -43.64
N TRP A 55 33.21 -26.34 -42.45
CA TRP A 55 34.09 -26.58 -41.29
C TRP A 55 33.57 -27.66 -40.34
N LEU A 56 32.36 -28.18 -40.57
CA LEU A 56 31.73 -29.17 -39.70
C LEU A 56 32.57 -30.47 -39.64
N GLY A 57 32.77 -30.99 -38.42
CA GLY A 57 33.59 -32.17 -38.16
C GLY A 57 35.10 -31.92 -38.16
N GLN A 58 35.55 -30.68 -38.38
CA GLN A 58 36.97 -30.32 -38.34
C GLN A 58 37.33 -29.69 -36.98
N PRO A 59 38.57 -29.88 -36.49
CA PRO A 59 39.11 -29.09 -35.39
C PRO A 59 39.05 -27.60 -35.71
N VAL A 60 38.67 -26.76 -34.75
CA VAL A 60 38.62 -25.30 -34.94
C VAL A 60 39.98 -24.69 -35.30
N LEU A 61 41.07 -25.35 -34.90
CA LEU A 61 42.45 -24.97 -35.23
C LEU A 61 42.74 -25.08 -36.73
N ASP A 62 42.04 -25.97 -37.45
CA ASP A 62 42.26 -26.19 -38.88
C ASP A 62 41.72 -25.04 -39.75
N ILE A 63 40.93 -24.14 -39.17
CA ILE A 63 40.54 -22.87 -39.79
C ILE A 63 41.77 -21.98 -40.02
N GLY A 64 42.81 -22.09 -39.17
CA GLY A 64 44.04 -21.31 -39.29
C GLY A 64 43.86 -19.82 -38.95
N ASN A 65 42.96 -19.50 -38.01
CA ASN A 65 42.69 -18.13 -37.57
C ASN A 65 43.07 -17.94 -36.10
N ALA A 66 44.25 -17.40 -35.84
CA ALA A 66 44.79 -17.23 -34.49
C ALA A 66 43.92 -16.34 -33.57
N GLU A 67 43.21 -15.36 -34.14
CA GLU A 67 42.32 -14.47 -33.39
C GLU A 67 41.03 -15.20 -32.97
N LEU A 68 40.48 -16.04 -33.85
CA LEU A 68 39.37 -16.94 -33.53
C LEU A 68 39.77 -17.98 -32.49
N GLU A 69 40.95 -18.60 -32.62
CA GLU A 69 41.47 -19.54 -31.63
C GLU A 69 41.64 -18.90 -30.25
N TYR A 70 42.09 -17.65 -30.23
CA TYR A 70 42.13 -16.85 -29.02
C TYR A 70 40.72 -16.64 -28.46
N ALA A 71 39.76 -16.22 -29.29
CA ALA A 71 38.36 -16.03 -28.90
C ALA A 71 37.74 -17.31 -28.31
N VAL A 72 37.90 -18.46 -28.94
CA VAL A 72 37.38 -19.75 -28.44
C VAL A 72 37.93 -20.05 -27.04
N ARG A 73 39.22 -19.81 -26.83
CA ARG A 73 39.91 -20.13 -25.58
C ARG A 73 39.59 -19.15 -24.44
N THR A 74 39.58 -17.84 -24.72
CA THR A 74 39.52 -16.79 -23.69
C THR A 74 38.24 -15.97 -23.71
N GLY A 75 37.50 -16.02 -24.82
CA GLY A 75 36.35 -15.18 -25.10
C GLY A 75 35.20 -15.37 -24.12
N ARG A 76 34.41 -14.29 -24.01
CA ARG A 76 33.23 -14.18 -23.16
C ARG A 76 32.15 -13.40 -23.93
N ALA A 77 30.88 -13.70 -23.66
CA ALA A 77 29.74 -13.09 -24.36
C ALA A 77 29.67 -11.56 -24.25
N VAL A 78 30.20 -11.01 -23.16
CA VAL A 78 30.19 -9.56 -22.86
C VAL A 78 31.32 -8.78 -23.52
N ASP A 79 32.39 -9.47 -23.95
CA ASP A 79 33.61 -8.86 -24.47
C ASP A 79 34.00 -9.55 -25.79
N PRO A 80 33.43 -9.11 -26.92
CA PRO A 80 33.74 -9.71 -28.20
C PRO A 80 35.20 -9.52 -28.59
N VAL A 81 35.78 -10.55 -29.21
CA VAL A 81 37.14 -10.49 -29.74
C VAL A 81 37.06 -10.03 -31.20
N ARG A 82 37.77 -8.96 -31.55
CA ARG A 82 37.91 -8.51 -32.93
C ARG A 82 38.72 -9.54 -33.72
N ILE A 83 38.16 -10.07 -34.79
CA ILE A 83 38.79 -11.05 -35.68
C ILE A 83 38.67 -10.62 -37.14
N THR A 84 39.51 -11.18 -38.00
CA THR A 84 39.31 -11.15 -39.45
C THR A 84 38.67 -12.46 -39.91
N TRP A 85 37.38 -12.44 -40.25
CA TRP A 85 36.66 -13.61 -40.74
C TRP A 85 36.42 -13.50 -42.24
N GLU A 86 36.98 -14.42 -43.02
CA GLU A 86 36.89 -14.44 -44.49
C GLU A 86 37.27 -13.11 -45.16
N GLY A 87 38.26 -12.41 -44.59
CA GLY A 87 38.73 -11.11 -45.09
C GLY A 87 37.93 -9.90 -44.59
N VAL A 88 36.92 -10.10 -43.73
CA VAL A 88 36.07 -9.04 -43.17
C VAL A 88 36.31 -8.89 -41.67
N ALA A 89 36.52 -7.65 -41.22
CA ALA A 89 36.61 -7.33 -39.80
C ALA A 89 35.28 -7.67 -39.11
N SER A 90 35.34 -8.57 -38.14
CA SER A 90 34.19 -9.15 -37.46
C SER A 90 34.42 -9.20 -35.96
N ASP A 91 33.34 -9.22 -35.19
CA ASP A 91 33.36 -9.46 -33.75
C ASP A 91 32.98 -10.92 -33.48
N ALA A 92 33.84 -11.64 -32.76
CA ALA A 92 33.60 -13.00 -32.28
C ALA A 92 33.06 -12.96 -30.85
N ILE A 93 31.82 -13.43 -30.67
CA ILE A 93 31.07 -13.44 -29.41
C ILE A 93 30.99 -14.89 -28.94
N VAL A 94 31.43 -15.16 -27.71
CA VAL A 94 31.62 -16.53 -27.23
C VAL A 94 30.71 -16.86 -26.05
N HIS A 95 29.85 -17.85 -26.25
CA HIS A 95 28.92 -18.39 -25.26
C HIS A 95 29.31 -19.83 -24.92
N ARG A 96 29.04 -20.26 -23.69
CA ARG A 96 29.27 -21.64 -23.24
C ARG A 96 27.95 -22.21 -22.74
N ALA A 97 27.40 -23.18 -23.47
CA ALA A 97 26.10 -23.78 -23.20
C ALA A 97 26.11 -25.25 -23.60
N ASP A 98 25.50 -26.12 -22.78
CA ASP A 98 25.25 -27.54 -23.06
C ASP A 98 26.46 -28.34 -23.58
N GLY A 99 27.65 -28.08 -23.01
CA GLY A 99 28.89 -28.76 -23.39
C GLY A 99 29.49 -28.30 -24.71
N LEU A 100 28.90 -27.27 -25.36
CA LEU A 100 29.44 -26.59 -26.53
C LEU A 100 29.98 -25.20 -26.17
N THR A 101 31.04 -24.80 -26.88
CA THR A 101 31.46 -23.40 -27.01
C THR A 101 30.86 -22.86 -28.29
N LEU A 102 29.83 -22.02 -28.17
CA LEU A 102 29.21 -21.34 -29.30
C LEU A 102 29.98 -20.05 -29.59
N VAL A 103 30.43 -19.89 -30.83
CA VAL A 103 31.11 -18.70 -31.32
C VAL A 103 30.26 -18.08 -32.42
N GLU A 104 29.72 -16.91 -32.13
CA GLU A 104 28.99 -16.09 -33.09
C GLU A 104 29.96 -15.09 -33.72
N ILE A 105 29.93 -14.98 -35.03
CA ILE A 105 30.82 -14.10 -35.79
C ILE A 105 29.96 -13.12 -36.56
N GLU A 106 30.07 -11.85 -36.18
CA GLU A 106 29.28 -10.77 -36.75
C GLU A 106 30.19 -9.75 -37.46
N PRO A 107 30.01 -9.48 -38.77
CA PRO A 107 30.72 -8.41 -39.45
C PRO A 107 30.47 -7.06 -38.78
N VAL A 108 31.54 -6.32 -38.52
CA VAL A 108 31.45 -5.01 -37.88
C VAL A 108 30.72 -4.04 -38.82
N PRO A 109 29.57 -3.48 -38.41
CA PRO A 109 28.84 -2.54 -39.27
C PRO A 109 29.65 -1.24 -39.42
N GLU A 110 29.55 -0.61 -40.59
CA GLU A 110 30.21 0.67 -40.84
C GLU A 110 29.61 1.79 -39.97
N GLY A 111 30.48 2.55 -39.30
CA GLY A 111 30.10 3.68 -38.45
C GLY A 111 29.82 3.34 -36.97
N ASN A 112 29.63 4.37 -36.14
CA ASN A 112 29.22 4.28 -34.73
C ASN A 112 30.17 3.61 -33.72
N GLU A 113 31.43 3.30 -34.07
CA GLU A 113 32.40 2.70 -33.12
C GLU A 113 32.65 3.54 -31.85
N TYR A 114 32.49 4.87 -31.94
CA TYR A 114 32.68 5.82 -30.83
C TYR A 114 31.39 6.22 -30.08
N ALA A 115 30.24 5.62 -30.40
CA ALA A 115 28.96 5.97 -29.74
C ALA A 115 28.91 5.65 -28.24
N ARG A 116 29.89 4.92 -27.69
CA ARG A 116 29.94 4.54 -26.27
C ARG A 116 30.07 5.74 -25.34
N THR A 117 30.78 6.79 -25.74
CA THR A 117 30.92 8.02 -24.94
C THR A 117 29.57 8.71 -24.75
N ALA A 118 28.71 8.67 -25.77
CA ALA A 118 27.35 9.21 -25.67
C ALA A 118 26.51 8.43 -24.66
N VAL A 119 26.65 7.09 -24.62
CA VAL A 119 25.99 6.25 -23.61
C VAL A 119 26.43 6.60 -22.19
N VAL A 120 27.73 6.84 -21.95
CA VAL A 120 28.22 7.28 -20.64
C VAL A 120 27.59 8.62 -20.24
N GLY A 121 27.50 9.56 -21.19
CA GLY A 121 26.80 10.83 -20.96
C GLY A 121 25.32 10.64 -20.61
N ALA A 122 24.62 9.74 -21.32
CA ALA A 122 23.23 9.42 -21.05
C ALA A 122 23.06 8.83 -19.63
N ILE A 123 23.92 7.89 -19.22
CA ILE A 123 23.95 7.33 -17.85
C ILE A 123 24.05 8.43 -16.80
N MET A 124 24.94 9.40 -17.00
CA MET A 124 25.12 10.51 -16.06
C MET A 124 23.88 11.41 -15.98
N ARG A 125 23.20 11.67 -17.11
CA ARG A 125 22.00 12.52 -17.15
C ARG A 125 20.79 11.82 -16.52
N VAL A 126 20.52 10.57 -16.89
CA VAL A 126 19.38 9.82 -16.33
C VAL A 126 19.49 9.64 -14.81
N ALA A 127 20.71 9.57 -14.28
CA ALA A 127 20.96 9.47 -12.83
C ALA A 127 20.62 10.75 -12.03
N THR A 128 20.41 11.89 -12.70
CA THR A 128 20.09 13.18 -12.05
C THR A 128 18.60 13.53 -12.05
N THR A 129 17.80 12.73 -12.76
CA THR A 129 16.36 12.92 -12.89
C THR A 129 15.65 12.75 -11.53
N THR A 130 14.50 13.39 -11.34
CA THR A 130 13.74 13.31 -10.07
C THR A 130 12.30 12.80 -10.24
N SER A 131 11.87 12.58 -11.47
CA SER A 131 10.56 12.05 -11.84
C SER A 131 10.73 10.84 -12.75
N ILE A 132 9.89 9.82 -12.55
CA ILE A 132 9.84 8.62 -13.39
C ILE A 132 9.46 8.98 -14.83
N ASP A 133 8.54 9.93 -15.03
CA ASP A 133 8.09 10.32 -16.38
C ASP A 133 9.15 11.12 -17.13
N GLU A 134 9.86 12.00 -16.42
CA GLU A 134 11.03 12.71 -16.96
C GLU A 134 12.14 11.72 -17.34
N LEU A 135 12.39 10.72 -16.49
CA LEU A 135 13.37 9.67 -16.72
C LEU A 135 13.04 8.84 -17.96
N ARG A 136 11.78 8.42 -18.11
CA ARG A 136 11.30 7.65 -19.27
C ARG A 136 11.42 8.45 -20.57
N THR A 137 11.00 9.71 -20.55
CA THR A 137 11.09 10.62 -21.71
C THR A 137 12.54 10.85 -22.11
N MET A 138 13.41 11.14 -21.14
CA MET A 138 14.83 11.35 -21.36
C MET A 138 15.52 10.08 -21.89
N ALA A 139 15.20 8.90 -21.33
CA ALA A 139 15.73 7.63 -21.81
C ALA A 139 15.38 7.37 -23.29
N ALA A 140 14.13 7.64 -23.69
CA ALA A 140 13.70 7.49 -25.08
C ALA A 140 14.49 8.42 -26.02
N ALA A 141 14.62 9.69 -25.66
CA ALA A 141 15.38 10.69 -26.42
C ALA A 141 16.86 10.32 -26.57
N GLU A 142 17.53 10.00 -25.46
CA GLU A 142 18.94 9.62 -25.45
C GLU A 142 19.22 8.38 -26.30
N ILE A 143 18.40 7.34 -26.15
CA ILE A 143 18.59 6.10 -26.92
C ILE A 143 18.33 6.36 -28.41
N ARG A 144 17.36 7.21 -28.76
CA ARG A 144 17.13 7.58 -30.16
C ARG A 144 18.32 8.33 -30.74
N ASP A 145 18.86 9.32 -30.03
CA ASP A 145 20.01 10.10 -30.46
C ASP A 145 21.27 9.24 -30.64
N ILE A 146 21.49 8.28 -29.73
CA ILE A 146 22.64 7.37 -29.77
C ILE A 146 22.51 6.35 -30.91
N THR A 147 21.32 5.79 -31.09
CA THR A 147 21.11 4.65 -31.99
C THR A 147 20.69 5.06 -33.40
N GLY A 148 20.06 6.22 -33.54
CA GLY A 148 19.48 6.75 -34.77
C GLY A 148 18.29 5.96 -35.31
N PHE A 149 17.60 5.20 -34.44
CA PHE A 149 16.32 4.58 -34.81
C PHE A 149 15.25 5.63 -35.08
N ASP A 150 14.22 5.29 -35.85
CA ASP A 150 13.18 6.25 -36.21
C ASP A 150 12.27 6.52 -35.02
N ARG A 151 12.10 5.52 -34.15
CA ARG A 151 11.27 5.58 -32.95
C ARG A 151 11.92 4.81 -31.80
N VAL A 152 11.80 5.34 -30.58
CA VAL A 152 12.14 4.68 -29.32
C VAL A 152 10.98 4.85 -28.37
N MET A 153 10.41 3.72 -27.95
CA MET A 153 9.28 3.67 -27.03
C MET A 153 9.73 3.05 -25.71
N VAL A 154 9.25 3.60 -24.59
CA VAL A 154 9.37 2.97 -23.27
C VAL A 154 8.02 2.37 -22.92
N TYR A 155 8.01 1.06 -22.71
CA TYR A 155 6.86 0.27 -22.29
C TYR A 155 6.91 0.06 -20.79
N HIS A 156 5.78 0.28 -20.13
CA HIS A 156 5.53 -0.16 -18.76
C HIS A 156 4.62 -1.40 -18.79
N PHE A 157 4.96 -2.42 -18.02
CA PHE A 157 4.08 -3.58 -17.84
C PHE A 157 3.24 -3.41 -16.58
N HIS A 158 1.93 -3.58 -16.75
CA HIS A 158 0.96 -3.63 -15.67
C HIS A 158 0.87 -5.06 -15.09
N ASP A 159 0.26 -5.20 -13.92
CA ASP A 159 0.25 -6.46 -13.17
C ASP A 159 -0.53 -7.60 -13.86
N ASP A 160 -1.51 -7.27 -14.71
CA ASP A 160 -2.23 -8.22 -15.56
C ASP A 160 -1.45 -8.62 -16.84
N GLY A 161 -0.23 -8.09 -16.99
CA GLY A 161 0.69 -8.38 -18.08
C GLY A 161 0.49 -7.52 -19.33
N HIS A 162 -0.53 -6.67 -19.44
CA HIS A 162 -0.63 -5.76 -20.57
C HIS A 162 0.46 -4.67 -20.50
N GLY A 163 0.80 -4.09 -21.65
CA GLY A 163 1.81 -3.03 -21.74
C GLY A 163 1.19 -1.68 -22.06
N GLU A 164 1.81 -0.60 -21.60
CA GLU A 164 1.47 0.79 -21.95
C GLU A 164 2.72 1.53 -22.41
N ILE A 165 2.59 2.34 -23.48
CA ILE A 165 3.67 3.23 -23.91
C ILE A 165 3.66 4.50 -23.05
N VAL A 166 4.65 4.61 -22.18
CA VAL A 166 4.82 5.70 -21.21
C VAL A 166 5.84 6.76 -21.65
N ALA A 167 6.58 6.50 -22.73
CA ALA A 167 7.33 7.50 -23.48
C ALA A 167 7.45 7.06 -24.95
N ASP A 168 7.36 8.01 -25.88
CA ASP A 168 7.43 7.73 -27.32
C ASP A 168 8.18 8.85 -28.04
N GLU A 169 9.47 8.66 -28.25
CA GLU A 169 10.30 9.57 -29.03
C GLU A 169 10.36 9.04 -30.48
N HIS A 170 9.98 9.86 -31.46
CA HIS A 170 9.88 9.43 -32.86
C HIS A 170 10.24 10.52 -33.87
N ALA A 171 10.48 10.09 -35.10
CA ALA A 171 10.62 10.99 -36.24
C ALA A 171 9.34 11.83 -36.45
N PRO A 172 9.44 13.11 -36.84
CA PRO A 172 8.29 14.03 -36.86
C PRO A 172 7.12 13.64 -37.78
N ASP A 173 7.37 12.75 -38.74
CA ASP A 173 6.41 12.27 -39.72
C ASP A 173 5.63 11.03 -39.28
N LEU A 174 5.91 10.48 -38.09
CA LEU A 174 5.24 9.29 -37.57
C LEU A 174 4.14 9.65 -36.56
N GLU A 175 3.06 8.86 -36.52
CA GLU A 175 1.97 9.05 -35.56
C GLU A 175 2.40 8.67 -34.13
N PRO A 176 2.08 9.49 -33.11
CA PRO A 176 2.45 9.20 -31.73
C PRO A 176 1.66 8.01 -31.17
N TYR A 177 2.33 7.16 -30.40
CA TYR A 177 1.73 6.03 -29.66
C TYR A 177 1.73 6.24 -28.13
N LEU A 178 2.12 7.42 -27.65
CA LEU A 178 2.11 7.73 -26.21
C LEU A 178 0.72 7.48 -25.59
N GLY A 179 0.68 6.75 -24.47
CA GLY A 179 -0.54 6.38 -23.76
C GLY A 179 -1.32 5.22 -24.37
N LEU A 180 -0.83 4.60 -25.45
CA LEU A 180 -1.49 3.45 -26.06
C LEU A 180 -1.10 2.14 -25.36
N HIS A 181 -2.08 1.27 -25.17
CA HIS A 181 -1.95 -0.04 -24.53
C HIS A 181 -1.80 -1.18 -25.55
N PHE A 182 -1.14 -2.26 -25.12
CA PHE A 182 -0.84 -3.46 -25.88
C PHE A 182 -1.26 -4.70 -25.09
N PRO A 183 -1.94 -5.67 -25.73
CA PRO A 183 -2.36 -6.90 -25.06
C PRO A 183 -1.17 -7.72 -24.54
N ALA A 184 -1.40 -8.52 -23.51
CA ALA A 184 -0.39 -9.40 -22.94
C ALA A 184 0.16 -10.42 -23.96
N SER A 185 -0.66 -10.86 -24.92
CA SER A 185 -0.31 -11.81 -25.97
C SER A 185 0.70 -11.29 -27.00
N ASP A 186 0.88 -9.97 -27.11
CA ASP A 186 1.90 -9.40 -28.02
C ASP A 186 3.32 -9.77 -27.56
N ILE A 187 3.50 -9.95 -26.25
CA ILE A 187 4.74 -10.44 -25.65
C ILE A 187 4.39 -11.59 -24.71
N PRO A 188 4.34 -12.85 -25.19
CA PRO A 188 3.86 -13.98 -24.39
C PRO A 188 4.81 -14.30 -23.22
N PRO A 189 4.34 -15.00 -22.16
CA PRO A 189 5.12 -15.31 -20.96
C PRO A 189 6.49 -15.95 -21.22
N GLN A 190 6.59 -16.86 -22.19
CA GLN A 190 7.87 -17.48 -22.57
C GLN A 190 8.88 -16.48 -23.15
N ALA A 191 8.42 -15.48 -23.89
CA ALA A 191 9.26 -14.42 -24.43
C ALA A 191 9.71 -13.49 -23.29
N ARG A 192 8.81 -13.13 -22.37
CA ARG A 192 9.16 -12.36 -21.16
C ARG A 192 10.21 -13.07 -20.31
N ALA A 193 10.09 -14.38 -20.13
CA ALA A 193 11.09 -15.17 -19.41
C ALA A 193 12.47 -15.07 -20.05
N LEU A 194 12.55 -15.09 -21.39
CA LEU A 194 13.80 -14.84 -22.11
C LEU A 194 14.31 -13.41 -21.96
N TYR A 195 13.42 -12.42 -21.95
CA TYR A 195 13.79 -11.02 -21.77
C TYR A 195 14.32 -10.71 -20.37
N ILE A 196 13.97 -11.51 -19.37
CA ILE A 196 14.56 -11.41 -18.03
C ILE A 196 16.02 -11.91 -18.04
N SER A 197 16.32 -13.01 -18.74
CA SER A 197 17.67 -13.56 -18.80
C SER A 197 18.58 -12.83 -19.81
N LYS A 198 18.01 -12.37 -20.93
CA LYS A 198 18.72 -11.68 -22.01
C LYS A 198 18.15 -10.27 -22.20
N VAL A 199 18.87 -9.29 -21.67
CA VAL A 199 18.43 -7.88 -21.60
C VAL A 199 18.27 -7.23 -22.97
N GLY A 200 19.23 -7.40 -23.89
CA GLY A 200 19.17 -6.83 -25.23
C GLY A 200 18.78 -7.85 -26.29
N ARG A 201 17.90 -7.45 -27.22
CA ARG A 201 17.51 -8.26 -28.39
C ARG A 201 17.45 -7.40 -29.65
N MET A 202 18.25 -7.74 -30.67
CA MET A 202 18.27 -7.05 -31.96
C MET A 202 17.69 -7.93 -33.07
N ILE A 203 16.78 -7.35 -33.86
CA ILE A 203 16.26 -7.94 -35.09
C ILE A 203 16.72 -7.03 -36.22
N ALA A 204 17.76 -7.45 -36.94
CA ALA A 204 18.43 -6.61 -37.93
C ALA A 204 17.58 -6.38 -39.19
N SER A 205 16.76 -7.38 -39.54
CA SER A 205 15.88 -7.34 -40.71
C SER A 205 14.67 -8.23 -40.46
N THR A 206 13.48 -7.75 -40.83
CA THR A 206 12.23 -8.54 -40.78
C THR A 206 11.96 -9.36 -42.02
N THR A 207 12.79 -9.19 -43.06
CA THR A 207 12.71 -9.94 -44.32
C THR A 207 13.81 -10.98 -44.47
N ASP A 208 14.73 -11.05 -43.51
CA ASP A 208 15.78 -12.06 -43.43
C ASP A 208 15.18 -13.47 -43.21
N PRO A 209 15.39 -14.42 -44.14
CA PRO A 209 14.89 -15.79 -43.98
C PRO A 209 15.62 -16.57 -42.88
N GLY A 210 16.75 -16.07 -42.38
CA GLY A 210 17.64 -16.77 -41.47
C GLY A 210 18.52 -17.82 -42.15
N ILE A 211 19.50 -18.31 -41.40
CA ILE A 211 20.44 -19.36 -41.83
C ILE A 211 20.26 -20.57 -40.92
N PRO A 212 19.88 -21.74 -41.45
CA PRO A 212 19.74 -22.97 -40.67
C PRO A 212 21.05 -23.39 -39.99
N LEU A 213 20.93 -24.03 -38.83
CA LEU A 213 22.03 -24.75 -38.20
C LEU A 213 22.11 -26.19 -38.73
N VAL A 214 23.33 -26.68 -38.87
CA VAL A 214 23.66 -28.04 -39.26
C VAL A 214 24.52 -28.64 -38.14
N ALA A 215 24.15 -29.83 -37.67
CA ALA A 215 24.89 -30.56 -36.65
C ALA A 215 25.60 -31.76 -37.28
N LEU A 216 26.78 -32.10 -36.77
CA LEU A 216 27.55 -33.28 -37.17
C LEU A 216 26.80 -34.57 -36.82
N GLU A 217 26.23 -34.60 -35.61
CA GLU A 217 25.37 -35.67 -35.11
C GLU A 217 24.14 -35.08 -34.43
N GLY A 218 22.99 -35.75 -34.53
CA GLY A 218 21.74 -35.32 -33.91
C GLY A 218 20.98 -34.23 -34.67
N ASP A 219 20.02 -33.59 -33.99
CA ASP A 219 19.21 -32.49 -34.53
C ASP A 219 19.76 -31.15 -34.01
N ALA A 220 20.15 -30.25 -34.91
CA ALA A 220 20.64 -28.92 -34.53
C ALA A 220 19.58 -28.07 -33.78
N ARG A 221 18.30 -28.45 -33.84
CA ARG A 221 17.19 -27.85 -33.07
C ARG A 221 17.20 -28.22 -31.59
N THR A 222 18.20 -28.97 -31.11
CA THR A 222 18.42 -29.17 -29.67
C THR A 222 19.34 -28.12 -29.06
N VAL A 223 20.02 -27.30 -29.87
CA VAL A 223 20.96 -26.28 -29.39
C VAL A 223 20.20 -25.09 -28.82
N ASP A 224 20.37 -24.82 -27.52
CA ASP A 224 19.80 -23.63 -26.88
C ASP A 224 20.56 -22.38 -27.30
N LEU A 225 19.85 -21.48 -27.99
CA LEU A 225 20.36 -20.20 -28.48
C LEU A 225 19.85 -19.02 -27.63
N SER A 226 19.30 -19.26 -26.44
CA SER A 226 18.68 -18.23 -25.58
C SER A 226 19.58 -17.01 -25.38
N ASP A 227 20.88 -17.23 -25.16
CA ASP A 227 21.87 -16.18 -24.94
C ASP A 227 22.49 -15.61 -26.23
N ALA A 228 22.29 -16.28 -27.37
CA ALA A 228 22.92 -15.94 -28.63
C ALA A 228 22.36 -14.65 -29.24
N GLU A 229 23.23 -13.76 -29.71
CA GLU A 229 22.85 -12.50 -30.37
C GLU A 229 22.15 -12.73 -31.71
N LEU A 230 22.62 -13.71 -32.47
CA LEU A 230 22.18 -14.06 -33.80
C LEU A 230 20.99 -15.00 -33.79
N ARG A 231 20.44 -15.42 -32.64
CA ARG A 231 19.27 -16.32 -32.59
C ARG A 231 18.15 -15.85 -33.54
N SER A 232 17.61 -16.75 -34.36
CA SER A 232 16.49 -16.42 -35.24
C SER A 232 15.23 -16.01 -34.47
N VAL A 233 14.33 -15.35 -35.18
CA VAL A 233 13.08 -14.82 -34.63
C VAL A 233 11.91 -15.67 -35.12
N SER A 234 10.87 -15.78 -34.29
CA SER A 234 9.58 -16.35 -34.68
C SER A 234 9.07 -15.70 -35.99
N PRO A 235 8.70 -16.47 -37.01
CA PRO A 235 8.09 -15.93 -38.23
C PRO A 235 6.83 -15.11 -37.97
N TYR A 236 6.07 -15.45 -36.92
CA TYR A 236 4.88 -14.70 -36.50
C TYR A 236 5.26 -13.31 -35.98
N HIS A 237 6.34 -13.20 -35.19
CA HIS A 237 6.84 -11.91 -34.73
C HIS A 237 7.43 -11.07 -35.87
N LEU A 238 8.13 -11.69 -36.83
CA LEU A 238 8.60 -10.99 -38.03
C LEU A 238 7.44 -10.41 -38.86
N GLN A 239 6.33 -11.16 -38.98
CA GLN A 239 5.12 -10.65 -39.63
C GLN A 239 4.46 -9.53 -38.81
N TYR A 240 4.43 -9.63 -37.47
CA TYR A 240 3.90 -8.60 -36.58
C TYR A 240 4.61 -7.26 -36.81
N MET A 241 5.94 -7.29 -36.81
CA MET A 241 6.77 -6.10 -37.01
C MET A 241 6.53 -5.48 -38.39
N ARG A 242 6.42 -6.30 -39.45
CA ARG A 242 6.11 -5.83 -40.81
C ARG A 242 4.73 -5.18 -40.89
N ASN A 243 3.73 -5.76 -40.21
CA ASN A 243 2.40 -5.15 -40.13
C ASN A 243 2.42 -3.78 -39.42
N MET A 244 3.37 -3.57 -38.49
CA MET A 244 3.61 -2.29 -37.82
C MET A 244 4.56 -1.34 -38.60
N GLY A 245 5.00 -1.72 -39.81
CA GLY A 245 5.89 -0.92 -40.63
C GLY A 245 7.36 -0.89 -40.16
N GLN A 246 7.78 -1.89 -39.39
CA GLN A 246 9.13 -1.98 -38.82
C GLN A 246 9.99 -2.97 -39.62
N ALA A 247 11.11 -2.49 -40.16
CA ALA A 247 12.09 -3.33 -40.86
C ALA A 247 13.18 -3.85 -39.93
N SER A 248 13.49 -3.13 -38.85
CA SER A 248 14.44 -3.57 -37.83
C SER A 248 14.04 -3.04 -36.45
N THR A 249 14.42 -3.78 -35.40
CA THR A 249 14.20 -3.37 -34.01
C THR A 249 15.38 -3.70 -33.10
N PHE A 250 15.46 -2.96 -32.00
CA PHE A 250 16.32 -3.28 -30.88
C PHE A 250 15.57 -3.05 -29.57
N SER A 251 15.42 -4.09 -28.77
CA SER A 251 14.72 -4.04 -27.49
C SER A 251 15.67 -4.22 -26.32
N LEU A 252 15.41 -3.49 -25.24
CA LEU A 252 16.15 -3.52 -23.98
C LEU A 252 15.18 -3.75 -22.83
N SER A 253 15.35 -4.83 -22.09
CA SER A 253 14.53 -5.14 -20.92
C SER A 253 14.83 -4.20 -19.75
N LEU A 254 13.78 -3.73 -19.07
CA LEU A 254 13.90 -3.07 -17.78
C LEU A 254 13.55 -4.10 -16.70
N VAL A 255 14.58 -4.63 -16.05
CA VAL A 255 14.44 -5.70 -15.06
C VAL A 255 14.81 -5.16 -13.68
N GLU A 256 13.92 -5.35 -12.72
CA GLU A 256 14.08 -4.95 -11.33
C GLU A 256 13.79 -6.13 -10.41
N HIS A 257 14.73 -6.51 -9.55
CA HIS A 257 14.59 -7.65 -8.62
C HIS A 257 14.13 -8.97 -9.30
N GLY A 258 14.58 -9.22 -10.54
CA GLY A 258 14.20 -10.40 -11.32
C GLY A 258 12.82 -10.32 -11.99
N ARG A 259 12.11 -9.20 -11.87
CA ARG A 259 10.83 -8.93 -12.54
C ARG A 259 11.03 -8.00 -13.73
N LEU A 260 10.39 -8.32 -14.85
CA LEU A 260 10.34 -7.44 -16.03
C LEU A 260 9.31 -6.33 -15.78
N ILE A 261 9.77 -5.13 -15.40
CA ILE A 261 8.92 -3.96 -15.08
C ILE A 261 8.56 -3.13 -16.31
N GLY A 262 9.29 -3.35 -17.41
CA GLY A 262 9.11 -2.63 -18.66
C GLY A 262 10.11 -3.05 -19.72
N MET A 263 10.10 -2.33 -20.84
CA MET A 263 11.02 -2.55 -21.95
C MET A 263 11.20 -1.26 -22.74
N ILE A 264 12.39 -1.02 -23.28
CA ILE A 264 12.63 0.03 -24.27
C ILE A 264 12.71 -0.63 -25.62
N THR A 265 11.88 -0.24 -26.59
CA THR A 265 11.93 -0.78 -27.96
C THR A 265 12.23 0.31 -28.96
N CYS A 266 13.29 0.10 -29.72
CA CYS A 266 13.70 0.93 -30.84
C CYS A 266 13.17 0.29 -32.13
N ALA A 267 12.59 1.10 -33.03
CA ALA A 267 12.04 0.66 -34.30
C ALA A 267 12.49 1.55 -35.47
N HIS A 268 12.84 0.93 -36.60
CA HIS A 268 13.32 1.63 -37.79
C HIS A 268 12.61 1.12 -39.04
N ARG A 269 12.41 2.02 -40.00
CA ARG A 269 11.73 1.72 -41.27
C ARG A 269 12.62 0.98 -42.28
N THR A 270 13.94 1.01 -42.07
CA THR A 270 14.92 0.26 -42.88
C THR A 270 15.73 -0.69 -42.01
N GLU A 271 16.44 -1.62 -42.67
CA GLU A 271 17.40 -2.48 -41.98
C GLU A 271 18.46 -1.63 -41.27
N ARG A 272 18.75 -1.99 -40.02
CA ARG A 272 19.72 -1.28 -39.19
C ARG A 272 20.38 -2.27 -38.25
N ARG A 273 21.71 -2.19 -38.18
CA ARG A 273 22.53 -2.99 -37.27
C ARG A 273 23.25 -2.08 -36.28
N LEU A 274 23.40 -2.57 -35.05
CA LEU A 274 24.18 -1.91 -34.00
C LEU A 274 25.41 -2.76 -33.67
N PRO A 275 26.61 -2.14 -33.58
CA PRO A 275 27.79 -2.84 -33.08
C PRO A 275 27.52 -3.54 -31.74
N VAL A 276 28.04 -4.74 -31.56
CA VAL A 276 27.83 -5.56 -30.34
C VAL A 276 28.17 -4.75 -29.08
N LEU A 277 29.30 -4.05 -29.08
CA LEU A 277 29.74 -3.27 -27.92
C LEU A 277 28.85 -2.06 -27.63
N LEU A 278 28.17 -1.50 -28.63
CA LEU A 278 27.15 -0.47 -28.40
C LEU A 278 25.89 -1.09 -27.77
N ARG A 279 25.46 -2.27 -28.24
CA ARG A 279 24.35 -3.01 -27.61
C ARG A 279 24.64 -3.30 -26.14
N ARG A 280 25.86 -3.74 -25.79
CA ARG A 280 26.28 -3.95 -24.39
C ARG A 280 26.22 -2.68 -23.56
N ALA A 281 26.70 -1.56 -24.10
CA ALA A 281 26.64 -0.28 -23.39
C ALA A 281 25.18 0.15 -23.15
N LEU A 282 24.29 -0.06 -24.11
CA LEU A 282 22.85 0.22 -23.98
C LEU A 282 22.16 -0.72 -22.99
N GLU A 283 22.56 -2.00 -22.91
CA GLU A 283 22.10 -2.92 -21.86
C GLU A 283 22.46 -2.41 -20.46
N VAL A 284 23.66 -1.82 -20.28
CA VAL A 284 24.07 -1.18 -19.01
C VAL A 284 23.22 0.06 -18.72
N LEU A 285 22.96 0.91 -19.73
CA LEU A 285 22.07 2.07 -19.58
C LEU A 285 20.65 1.64 -19.19
N ALA A 286 20.11 0.59 -19.81
CA ALA A 286 18.80 0.04 -19.45
C ALA A 286 18.76 -0.46 -18.00
N GLY A 287 19.81 -1.13 -17.54
CA GLY A 287 19.97 -1.52 -16.14
C GLY A 287 19.98 -0.32 -15.19
N GLN A 288 20.69 0.76 -15.55
CA GLN A 288 20.70 1.99 -14.78
C GLN A 288 19.30 2.64 -14.73
N ILE A 289 18.58 2.68 -15.85
CA ILE A 289 17.22 3.22 -15.92
C ILE A 289 16.28 2.39 -15.02
N ALA A 290 16.33 1.06 -15.11
CA ALA A 290 15.52 0.18 -14.27
C ALA A 290 15.80 0.40 -12.77
N LEU A 291 17.07 0.54 -12.39
CA LEU A 291 17.46 0.86 -11.01
C LEU A 291 16.92 2.22 -10.55
N GLN A 292 16.96 3.24 -11.40
CA GLN A 292 16.41 4.56 -11.08
C GLN A 292 14.88 4.53 -10.92
N ILE A 293 14.17 3.83 -11.81
CA ILE A 293 12.71 3.64 -11.70
C ILE A 293 12.37 2.97 -10.37
N GLY A 294 13.07 1.88 -10.04
CA GLY A 294 12.89 1.15 -8.79
C GLY A 294 13.13 2.00 -7.55
N SER A 295 14.26 2.72 -7.51
CA SER A 295 14.63 3.62 -6.42
C SER A 295 13.60 4.74 -6.22
N MET A 296 13.16 5.39 -7.30
CA MET A 296 12.14 6.44 -7.23
C MET A 296 10.78 5.90 -6.77
N GLY A 297 10.40 4.71 -7.24
CA GLY A 297 9.18 4.03 -6.81
C GLY A 297 9.19 3.73 -5.31
N GLU A 298 10.29 3.23 -4.79
CA GLU A 298 10.44 2.94 -3.35
C GLU A 298 10.43 4.22 -2.50
N ILE A 299 11.09 5.28 -2.96
CA ILE A 299 11.05 6.59 -2.28
C ILE A 299 9.62 7.14 -2.25
N ALA A 300 8.89 7.07 -3.36
CA ALA A 300 7.50 7.50 -3.42
C ALA A 300 6.61 6.69 -2.48
N ARG A 301 6.78 5.36 -2.46
CA ARG A 301 6.08 4.45 -1.55
C ARG A 301 6.32 4.80 -0.08
N LEU A 302 7.59 4.99 0.31
CA LEU A 302 7.95 5.33 1.69
C LEU A 302 7.40 6.71 2.11
N ARG A 303 7.42 7.71 1.23
CA ARG A 303 6.82 9.02 1.49
C ARG A 303 5.31 8.90 1.69
N HIS A 304 4.62 8.18 0.81
CA HIS A 304 3.19 7.91 0.93
C HIS A 304 2.85 7.23 2.25
N MET A 305 3.62 6.22 2.67
CA MET A 305 3.43 5.55 3.96
C MET A 305 3.54 6.50 5.17
N VAL A 306 4.48 7.45 5.14
CA VAL A 306 4.62 8.45 6.21
C VAL A 306 3.42 9.41 6.21
N GLU A 307 3.02 9.90 5.04
CA GLU A 307 1.88 10.81 4.88
C GLU A 307 0.56 10.19 5.36
N VAL A 308 0.28 8.94 4.96
CA VAL A 308 -0.89 8.18 5.41
C VAL A 308 -0.89 8.01 6.93
N ARG A 309 0.28 7.71 7.52
CA ARG A 309 0.41 7.56 8.97
C ARG A 309 0.16 8.86 9.73
N GLU A 310 0.65 9.99 9.22
CA GLU A 310 0.41 11.32 9.81
C GLU A 310 -1.06 11.69 9.74
N ARG A 311 -1.69 11.56 8.56
CA ARG A 311 -3.14 11.79 8.37
C ARG A 311 -3.98 10.91 9.29
N ARG A 312 -3.62 9.63 9.44
CA ARG A 312 -4.32 8.71 10.35
C ARG A 312 -4.19 9.14 11.81
N ALA A 313 -3.00 9.54 12.25
CA ALA A 313 -2.80 10.04 13.62
C ALA A 313 -3.63 11.31 13.89
N GLU A 314 -3.69 12.24 12.94
CA GLU A 314 -4.50 13.46 13.03
C GLU A 314 -6.01 13.16 13.05
N LEU A 315 -6.47 12.17 12.28
CA LEU A 315 -7.86 11.71 12.26
C LEU A 315 -8.28 11.08 13.60
N LEU A 316 -7.41 10.29 14.22
CA LEU A 316 -7.74 9.57 15.46
C LEU A 316 -7.56 10.41 16.73
N ALA A 317 -6.70 11.44 16.71
CA ALA A 317 -6.42 12.25 17.89
C ALA A 317 -7.67 12.89 18.55
N PRO A 318 -8.65 13.44 17.80
CA PRO A 318 -9.87 14.00 18.37
C PRO A 318 -10.76 12.98 19.09
N LEU A 319 -10.65 11.68 18.78
CA LEU A 319 -11.53 10.64 19.35
C LEU A 319 -11.37 10.47 20.87
N TYR A 320 -10.19 10.80 21.40
CA TYR A 320 -9.91 10.71 22.83
C TYR A 320 -10.58 11.82 23.66
N GLY A 321 -10.99 12.93 23.02
CA GLY A 321 -11.60 14.08 23.70
C GLY A 321 -12.98 14.47 23.20
N SER A 322 -13.43 13.94 22.05
CA SER A 322 -14.74 14.26 21.47
C SER A 322 -15.85 13.39 22.07
N ASP A 323 -17.01 13.99 22.31
CA ASP A 323 -18.24 13.26 22.65
C ASP A 323 -18.99 12.76 21.40
N ASP A 324 -18.76 13.40 20.24
CA ASP A 324 -19.34 13.00 18.96
C ASP A 324 -18.25 12.40 18.06
N ILE A 325 -18.19 11.07 18.09
CA ILE A 325 -17.23 10.26 17.33
C ILE A 325 -17.48 10.40 15.83
N HIS A 326 -18.75 10.39 15.41
CA HIS A 326 -19.10 10.51 14.00
C HIS A 326 -18.72 11.88 13.44
N ALA A 327 -18.92 12.96 14.21
CA ALA A 327 -18.48 14.30 13.80
C ALA A 327 -16.96 14.39 13.68
N ALA A 328 -16.20 13.77 14.59
CA ALA A 328 -14.75 13.72 14.51
C ALA A 328 -14.26 13.01 13.24
N LEU A 329 -14.90 11.90 12.84
CA LEU A 329 -14.52 11.12 11.66
C LEU A 329 -14.96 11.75 10.32
N LEU A 330 -16.07 12.52 10.31
CA LEU A 330 -16.71 13.01 9.08
C LEU A 330 -16.58 14.52 8.86
N SER A 331 -16.22 15.29 9.88
CA SER A 331 -16.26 16.76 9.82
C SER A 331 -15.09 17.42 10.57
N GLY A 332 -14.09 16.65 10.99
CA GLY A 332 -12.85 17.17 11.58
C GLY A 332 -11.95 17.87 10.55
N SER A 333 -10.78 18.32 10.99
CA SER A 333 -9.74 18.87 10.09
C SER A 333 -9.20 17.83 9.11
N GLN A 334 -9.26 16.56 9.50
CA GLN A 334 -8.99 15.39 8.69
C GLN A 334 -10.20 14.47 8.80
N THR A 335 -10.67 13.92 7.69
CA THR A 335 -11.81 12.99 7.64
C THR A 335 -11.39 11.60 7.18
N VAL A 336 -12.26 10.62 7.38
CA VAL A 336 -12.04 9.25 6.85
C VAL A 336 -11.93 9.23 5.32
N LEU A 337 -12.55 10.18 4.60
CA LEU A 337 -12.48 10.26 3.12
C LEU A 337 -11.14 10.85 2.64
N ASP A 338 -10.46 11.65 3.46
CA ASP A 338 -9.13 12.17 3.13
C ASP A 338 -8.02 11.10 3.28
N LEU A 339 -8.29 10.07 4.09
CA LEU A 339 -7.43 8.88 4.24
C LEU A 339 -7.81 7.77 3.25
N VAL A 340 -9.11 7.58 3.02
CA VAL A 340 -9.67 6.58 2.12
C VAL A 340 -10.48 7.30 1.04
N PRO A 341 -9.83 7.72 -0.07
CA PRO A 341 -10.51 8.47 -1.13
C PRO A 341 -11.66 7.65 -1.72
N ALA A 342 -12.88 8.15 -1.55
CA ALA A 342 -14.11 7.54 -2.03
C ALA A 342 -15.16 8.63 -2.26
N ASP A 343 -16.21 8.31 -3.03
CA ASP A 343 -17.29 9.28 -3.30
C ASP A 343 -18.18 9.46 -2.08
N GLY A 344 -18.29 8.44 -1.23
CA GLY A 344 -18.94 8.54 0.06
C GLY A 344 -18.56 7.45 1.04
N VAL A 345 -18.96 7.64 2.29
CA VAL A 345 -18.69 6.75 3.42
C VAL A 345 -19.89 6.68 4.36
N LEU A 346 -20.21 5.48 4.85
CA LEU A 346 -21.09 5.26 5.98
C LEU A 346 -20.26 4.83 7.19
N VAL A 347 -20.45 5.51 8.32
CA VAL A 347 -19.84 5.20 9.60
C VAL A 347 -20.94 4.73 10.55
N ARG A 348 -20.87 3.47 10.98
CA ARG A 348 -21.78 2.89 11.97
C ARG A 348 -20.99 2.49 13.21
N ILE A 349 -21.31 3.14 14.33
CA ILE A 349 -20.69 2.93 15.64
C ILE A 349 -21.82 2.94 16.66
N GLY A 350 -21.90 1.89 17.49
CA GLY A 350 -23.07 1.57 18.29
C GLY A 350 -24.37 1.55 17.47
N ASP A 351 -25.43 2.16 18.01
CA ASP A 351 -26.76 2.23 17.37
C ASP A 351 -26.88 3.37 16.35
N THR A 352 -25.83 4.18 16.20
CA THR A 352 -25.86 5.39 15.39
C THR A 352 -25.10 5.22 14.08
N SER A 353 -25.69 5.71 13.00
CA SER A 353 -25.08 5.72 11.67
C SER A 353 -25.07 7.13 11.11
N ARG A 354 -23.92 7.58 10.62
CA ARG A 354 -23.77 8.85 9.90
C ARG A 354 -23.00 8.63 8.61
N SER A 355 -23.26 9.47 7.62
CA SER A 355 -22.65 9.37 6.31
C SER A 355 -21.95 10.67 5.91
N GLY A 356 -20.92 10.57 5.09
CA GLY A 356 -20.28 11.69 4.40
C GLY A 356 -20.18 11.41 2.90
N GLY A 357 -20.26 12.44 2.06
CA GLY A 357 -20.25 12.30 0.60
C GLY A 357 -21.52 11.66 0.02
N GLU A 358 -21.38 11.00 -1.13
CA GLU A 358 -22.44 10.33 -1.87
C GLU A 358 -22.65 8.90 -1.36
N VAL A 359 -23.75 8.68 -0.63
CA VAL A 359 -24.05 7.40 0.01
C VAL A 359 -25.46 6.92 -0.38
N PRO A 360 -25.63 5.64 -0.75
CA PRO A 360 -26.96 5.08 -0.99
C PRO A 360 -27.87 5.17 0.24
N PRO A 361 -29.20 5.04 0.08
CA PRO A 361 -30.13 5.07 1.21
C PRO A 361 -29.75 4.05 2.30
N LEU A 362 -29.70 4.47 3.57
CA LEU A 362 -29.22 3.65 4.70
C LEU A 362 -29.86 2.26 4.75
N GLY A 363 -31.18 2.16 4.57
CA GLY A 363 -31.87 0.87 4.60
C GLY A 363 -31.45 -0.10 3.48
N ALA A 364 -30.96 0.42 2.34
CA ALA A 364 -30.39 -0.41 1.28
C ALA A 364 -28.98 -0.89 1.64
N VAL A 365 -28.16 -0.02 2.24
CA VAL A 365 -26.82 -0.38 2.72
C VAL A 365 -26.88 -1.46 3.79
N LEU A 366 -27.78 -1.35 4.76
CA LEU A 366 -27.93 -2.37 5.82
C LEU A 366 -28.30 -3.75 5.25
N ARG A 367 -29.23 -3.82 4.29
CA ARG A 367 -29.57 -5.08 3.59
C ARG A 367 -28.42 -5.63 2.77
N ALA A 368 -27.60 -4.76 2.17
CA ALA A 368 -26.39 -5.16 1.45
C ALA A 368 -25.37 -5.80 2.40
N LEU A 369 -25.13 -5.19 3.57
CA LEU A 369 -24.23 -5.74 4.59
C LEU A 369 -24.71 -7.09 5.13
N GLU A 370 -26.01 -7.26 5.35
CA GLU A 370 -26.60 -8.56 5.73
C GLU A 370 -26.32 -9.64 4.69
N ARG A 371 -26.42 -9.32 3.39
CA ARG A 371 -26.09 -10.26 2.29
C ARG A 371 -24.61 -10.56 2.14
N LEU A 372 -23.74 -9.65 2.59
CA LEU A 372 -22.29 -9.83 2.58
C LEU A 372 -21.81 -10.69 3.77
N GLY A 373 -22.62 -10.82 4.83
CA GLY A 373 -22.30 -11.68 5.97
C GLY A 373 -21.36 -11.05 7.00
N GLY A 374 -21.24 -9.72 7.02
CA GLY A 374 -20.56 -8.96 8.10
C GLY A 374 -19.02 -8.94 8.06
N GLY A 375 -18.38 -9.68 7.16
CA GLY A 375 -16.92 -9.67 7.00
C GLY A 375 -16.39 -8.51 6.15
N PRO A 376 -15.06 -8.34 6.08
CA PRO A 376 -14.44 -7.40 5.15
C PRO A 376 -14.77 -7.79 3.71
N PHE A 377 -15.02 -6.78 2.87
CA PHE A 377 -15.38 -6.98 1.47
C PHE A 377 -14.79 -5.87 0.62
N VAL A 378 -14.28 -6.20 -0.55
CA VAL A 378 -13.78 -5.23 -1.53
C VAL A 378 -14.27 -5.64 -2.91
N SER A 379 -14.72 -4.66 -3.68
CA SER A 379 -15.10 -4.81 -5.07
C SER A 379 -14.92 -3.50 -5.80
N GLU A 380 -14.44 -3.57 -7.04
CA GLU A 380 -14.33 -2.45 -7.98
C GLU A 380 -15.36 -2.54 -9.11
N ALA A 381 -16.09 -3.66 -9.17
CA ALA A 381 -17.06 -3.99 -10.19
C ALA A 381 -18.25 -4.72 -9.54
N LEU A 382 -18.92 -4.07 -8.60
CA LEU A 382 -19.94 -4.68 -7.72
C LEU A 382 -21.02 -5.44 -8.50
N SER A 383 -21.40 -4.93 -9.67
CA SER A 383 -22.38 -5.56 -10.56
C SER A 383 -21.95 -6.92 -11.12
N VAL A 384 -20.64 -7.16 -11.23
CA VAL A 384 -20.03 -8.42 -11.68
C VAL A 384 -19.77 -9.33 -10.48
N ASP A 385 -19.14 -8.79 -9.44
CA ASP A 385 -18.63 -9.58 -8.31
C ASP A 385 -19.75 -10.07 -7.39
N ARG A 386 -20.74 -9.20 -7.13
CA ARG A 386 -21.91 -9.48 -6.28
C ARG A 386 -23.19 -8.88 -6.88
N PRO A 387 -23.75 -9.48 -7.96
CA PRO A 387 -24.94 -8.96 -8.63
C PRO A 387 -26.15 -8.82 -7.70
N ASP A 388 -26.27 -9.71 -6.71
CA ASP A 388 -27.31 -9.67 -5.68
C ASP A 388 -27.19 -8.44 -4.77
N VAL A 389 -25.97 -7.99 -4.47
CA VAL A 389 -25.72 -6.78 -3.66
C VAL A 389 -25.87 -5.52 -4.52
N ALA A 390 -25.37 -5.55 -5.76
CA ALA A 390 -25.47 -4.43 -6.71
C ALA A 390 -26.92 -3.98 -6.96
N GLN A 391 -27.87 -4.93 -7.01
CA GLN A 391 -29.31 -4.61 -7.15
C GLN A 391 -29.86 -3.75 -6.00
N LEU A 392 -29.27 -3.85 -4.80
CA LEU A 392 -29.66 -3.04 -3.65
C LEU A 392 -29.03 -1.65 -3.67
N LEU A 393 -27.87 -1.50 -4.31
CA LEU A 393 -27.05 -0.29 -4.30
C LEU A 393 -26.90 0.29 -5.72
N PRO A 394 -27.99 0.77 -6.35
CA PRO A 394 -27.91 1.33 -7.69
C PRO A 394 -26.98 2.55 -7.72
N GLY A 395 -26.11 2.62 -8.73
CA GLY A 395 -25.12 3.69 -8.90
C GLY A 395 -23.77 3.44 -8.21
N VAL A 396 -23.65 2.38 -7.40
CA VAL A 396 -22.37 1.98 -6.79
C VAL A 396 -21.67 0.97 -7.70
N ALA A 397 -20.45 1.31 -8.13
CA ALA A 397 -19.58 0.41 -8.87
C ALA A 397 -18.48 -0.20 -7.98
N GLY A 398 -17.97 0.57 -7.02
CA GLY A 398 -16.97 0.12 -6.05
C GLY A 398 -17.51 0.12 -4.62
N LEU A 399 -17.20 -0.92 -3.85
CA LEU A 399 -17.60 -1.07 -2.46
C LEU A 399 -16.42 -1.60 -1.63
N LEU A 400 -16.11 -0.92 -0.52
CA LEU A 400 -15.12 -1.36 0.47
C LEU A 400 -15.76 -1.37 1.85
N VAL A 401 -15.80 -2.54 2.49
CA VAL A 401 -16.37 -2.78 3.82
C VAL A 401 -15.25 -3.09 4.78
N VAL A 402 -15.12 -2.26 5.82
CA VAL A 402 -14.13 -2.42 6.90
C VAL A 402 -14.89 -2.62 8.22
N PRO A 403 -15.10 -3.88 8.66
CA PRO A 403 -15.69 -4.14 9.96
C PRO A 403 -14.75 -3.65 11.07
N LEU A 404 -15.32 -3.00 12.09
CA LEU A 404 -14.59 -2.55 13.27
C LEU A 404 -14.74 -3.55 14.41
N THR A 405 -15.94 -4.10 14.59
CA THR A 405 -16.23 -5.10 15.62
C THR A 405 -17.25 -6.12 15.12
N ASP A 406 -17.28 -7.30 15.75
CA ASP A 406 -18.31 -8.33 15.51
C ASP A 406 -19.72 -7.86 15.92
N ALA A 407 -19.83 -6.75 16.65
CA ALA A 407 -21.09 -6.14 17.08
C ALA A 407 -21.78 -5.32 15.96
N GLY A 408 -21.23 -5.34 14.74
CA GLY A 408 -21.82 -4.68 13.56
C GLY A 408 -21.44 -3.20 13.42
N GLU A 409 -20.36 -2.78 14.07
CA GLU A 409 -19.71 -1.50 13.82
C GLU A 409 -18.83 -1.62 12.58
N VAL A 410 -18.94 -0.67 11.67
CA VAL A 410 -18.40 -0.81 10.31
C VAL A 410 -18.21 0.54 9.64
N LEU A 411 -17.15 0.63 8.83
CA LEU A 411 -16.98 1.67 7.82
C LEU A 411 -17.30 1.07 6.44
N VAL A 412 -18.13 1.76 5.67
CA VAL A 412 -18.47 1.33 4.30
C VAL A 412 -18.20 2.48 3.34
N PHE A 413 -17.26 2.27 2.42
CA PHE A 413 -16.88 3.25 1.42
C PHE A 413 -17.49 2.89 0.06
N PHE A 414 -17.93 3.91 -0.66
CA PHE A 414 -18.64 3.79 -1.94
C PHE A 414 -17.89 4.55 -3.02
N ARG A 415 -17.76 3.93 -4.19
CA ARG A 415 -17.34 4.59 -5.41
C ARG A 415 -18.37 4.40 -6.52
N GLY A 416 -18.68 5.47 -7.23
CA GLY A 416 -19.48 5.47 -8.43
C GLY A 416 -18.73 4.85 -9.60
N GLU A 417 -19.46 4.67 -10.70
CA GLU A 417 -18.87 4.21 -11.96
C GLU A 417 -18.00 5.31 -12.57
N VAL A 418 -16.78 4.95 -12.95
CA VAL A 418 -15.90 5.79 -13.76
C VAL A 418 -15.71 5.12 -15.11
N SER A 419 -16.23 5.74 -16.17
CA SER A 419 -15.99 5.27 -17.52
C SER A 419 -14.54 5.56 -17.91
N ARG A 420 -13.73 4.52 -18.07
CA ARG A 420 -12.33 4.64 -18.51
C ARG A 420 -12.25 4.34 -19.99
N GLU A 421 -11.70 5.29 -20.75
CA GLU A 421 -11.34 5.06 -22.14
C GLU A 421 -9.90 4.56 -22.20
N ILE A 422 -9.73 3.27 -22.47
CA ILE A 422 -8.41 2.70 -22.72
C ILE A 422 -8.17 2.74 -24.22
N SER A 423 -7.13 3.46 -24.63
CA SER A 423 -6.71 3.52 -26.03
C SER A 423 -5.71 2.41 -26.29
N TRP A 424 -6.04 1.48 -27.18
CA TRP A 424 -5.20 0.36 -27.58
C TRP A 424 -4.54 0.64 -28.93
N LEU A 425 -3.31 0.13 -29.12
CA LEU A 425 -2.68 0.15 -30.43
C LEU A 425 -3.22 -1.00 -31.31
N GLY A 426 -4.32 -0.73 -32.01
CA GLY A 426 -5.09 -1.71 -32.78
C GLY A 426 -6.18 -2.39 -31.95
N ASP A 427 -7.14 -3.02 -32.63
CA ASP A 427 -8.24 -3.76 -31.97
C ASP A 427 -7.68 -5.03 -31.28
N PRO A 428 -7.84 -5.17 -29.94
CA PRO A 428 -7.42 -6.36 -29.20
C PRO A 428 -8.33 -7.58 -29.45
N GLY A 429 -9.56 -7.35 -29.93
CA GLY A 429 -10.49 -8.39 -30.36
C GLY A 429 -10.00 -9.05 -31.65
N GLY A 430 -10.00 -10.37 -31.73
CA GLY A 430 -9.37 -11.17 -32.80
C GLY A 430 -9.86 -10.91 -34.24
N ALA A 431 -10.76 -9.97 -34.49
CA ALA A 431 -11.35 -9.65 -35.79
C ALA A 431 -10.31 -9.24 -36.87
N SER A 432 -9.09 -8.85 -36.48
CA SER A 432 -8.01 -8.44 -37.39
C SER A 432 -6.94 -9.53 -37.64
N ARG A 433 -7.15 -10.79 -37.21
CA ARG A 433 -6.15 -11.87 -37.30
C ARG A 433 -6.62 -13.01 -38.23
N ALA A 434 -5.69 -13.59 -39.00
CA ALA A 434 -5.96 -14.71 -39.91
C ALA A 434 -6.01 -16.09 -39.20
N GLY A 435 -5.57 -16.18 -37.94
CA GLY A 435 -5.54 -17.39 -37.11
C GLY A 435 -4.99 -17.08 -35.71
N GLU A 436 -5.05 -18.05 -34.78
CA GLU A 436 -4.71 -17.84 -33.35
C GLU A 436 -3.27 -17.33 -33.13
N LEU A 437 -2.30 -17.88 -33.86
CA LEU A 437 -0.89 -17.44 -33.83
C LEU A 437 -0.58 -16.25 -34.74
N SER A 438 -1.51 -15.85 -35.62
CA SER A 438 -1.26 -14.77 -36.57
C SER A 438 -1.29 -13.42 -35.86
N PRO A 439 -0.35 -12.51 -36.16
CA PRO A 439 -0.39 -11.17 -35.61
C PRO A 439 -1.54 -10.36 -36.21
N ARG A 440 -2.00 -9.32 -35.49
CA ARG A 440 -3.00 -8.38 -36.00
C ARG A 440 -2.45 -7.59 -37.20
N THR A 441 -3.36 -7.13 -38.05
CA THR A 441 -3.02 -6.36 -39.26
C THR A 441 -3.22 -4.85 -39.10
N SER A 442 -3.95 -4.40 -38.07
CA SER A 442 -4.14 -2.99 -37.76
C SER A 442 -3.42 -2.57 -36.48
N PHE A 443 -2.81 -1.39 -36.53
CA PHE A 443 -2.16 -0.71 -35.40
C PHE A 443 -2.66 0.73 -35.24
N SER A 444 -3.78 1.10 -35.87
CA SER A 444 -4.42 2.39 -35.61
C SER A 444 -4.99 2.43 -34.19
N ALA A 445 -4.96 3.58 -33.53
CA ALA A 445 -5.56 3.75 -32.21
C ALA A 445 -7.02 3.27 -32.19
N TRP A 446 -7.33 2.38 -31.25
CA TRP A 446 -8.67 1.81 -31.05
C TRP A 446 -9.06 2.02 -29.59
N GLN A 447 -10.22 2.63 -29.35
CA GLN A 447 -10.65 2.97 -28.00
C GLN A 447 -11.63 1.91 -27.48
N ARG A 448 -11.38 1.43 -26.25
CA ARG A 448 -12.32 0.64 -25.47
C ARG A 448 -12.81 1.45 -24.29
N THR A 449 -14.11 1.70 -24.23
CA THR A 449 -14.72 2.19 -22.99
C THR A 449 -14.95 1.01 -22.05
N VAL A 450 -14.30 1.02 -20.89
CA VAL A 450 -14.62 0.12 -19.77
C VAL A 450 -15.73 0.79 -18.96
N ARG A 451 -16.82 0.05 -18.74
CA ARG A 451 -18.01 0.49 -18.00
C ARG A 451 -18.31 -0.47 -16.85
N GLY A 452 -19.09 -0.01 -15.89
CA GLY A 452 -19.55 -0.77 -14.72
C GLY A 452 -18.48 -0.98 -13.65
N ARG A 453 -17.43 -0.17 -13.63
CA ARG A 453 -16.32 -0.25 -12.67
C ARG A 453 -16.03 1.11 -12.02
N SER A 454 -15.52 1.09 -10.80
CA SER A 454 -14.99 2.28 -10.12
C SER A 454 -13.51 2.50 -10.41
N GLU A 455 -12.95 3.59 -9.87
CA GLU A 455 -11.52 3.68 -9.64
C GLU A 455 -11.04 2.50 -8.76
N PRO A 456 -9.84 1.92 -9.02
CA PRO A 456 -9.26 0.83 -8.24
C PRO A 456 -8.94 1.22 -6.80
N TRP A 457 -9.18 0.32 -5.85
CA TRP A 457 -8.91 0.60 -4.45
C TRP A 457 -7.41 0.59 -4.13
N GLY A 458 -6.61 -0.22 -4.82
CA GLY A 458 -5.15 -0.23 -4.68
C GLY A 458 -4.68 -0.42 -3.23
N THR A 459 -3.67 0.35 -2.81
CA THR A 459 -3.11 0.30 -1.44
C THR A 459 -4.08 0.79 -0.37
N VAL A 460 -5.11 1.55 -0.76
CA VAL A 460 -6.10 2.12 0.16
C VAL A 460 -6.88 1.04 0.91
N VAL A 461 -6.99 -0.18 0.36
CA VAL A 461 -7.63 -1.30 1.06
C VAL A 461 -6.91 -1.64 2.36
N GLU A 462 -5.57 -1.73 2.32
CA GLU A 462 -4.74 -2.01 3.48
C GLU A 462 -4.77 -0.84 4.47
N GLU A 463 -4.69 0.39 3.94
CA GLU A 463 -4.76 1.63 4.74
C GLU A 463 -6.10 1.76 5.49
N ALA A 464 -7.21 1.40 4.84
CA ALA A 464 -8.54 1.40 5.42
C ALA A 464 -8.71 0.30 6.49
N ALA A 465 -8.13 -0.88 6.26
CA ALA A 465 -8.14 -1.96 7.25
C ALA A 465 -7.33 -1.59 8.50
N GLU A 466 -6.15 -0.97 8.33
CA GLU A 466 -5.35 -0.46 9.46
C GLU A 466 -6.10 0.64 10.23
N LEU A 467 -6.76 1.57 9.53
CA LEU A 467 -7.64 2.56 10.16
C LEU A 467 -8.73 1.88 10.99
N GLY A 468 -9.39 0.87 10.43
CA GLY A 468 -10.46 0.13 11.12
C GLY A 468 -9.97 -0.49 12.42
N HIS A 469 -8.80 -1.14 12.40
CA HIS A 469 -8.20 -1.73 13.59
C HIS A 469 -7.79 -0.70 14.65
N GLU A 470 -7.19 0.43 14.24
CA GLU A 470 -6.84 1.48 15.20
C GLU A 470 -8.09 2.16 15.79
N LEU A 471 -9.16 2.31 15.00
CA LEU A 471 -10.44 2.82 15.46
C LEU A 471 -11.11 1.88 16.46
N GLU A 472 -11.12 0.57 16.19
CA GLU A 472 -11.58 -0.45 17.14
C GLU A 472 -10.89 -0.30 18.50
N ILE A 473 -9.56 -0.23 18.51
CA ILE A 473 -8.77 -0.06 19.75
C ILE A 473 -9.13 1.26 20.45
N ALA A 474 -9.29 2.36 19.71
CA ALA A 474 -9.66 3.66 20.27
C ALA A 474 -11.06 3.62 20.91
N LEU A 475 -12.03 2.99 20.24
CA LEU A 475 -13.40 2.81 20.74
C LEU A 475 -13.43 1.93 21.99
N GLN A 476 -12.69 0.81 21.99
CA GLN A 476 -12.58 -0.08 23.14
C GLN A 476 -12.00 0.66 24.35
N ARG A 477 -10.89 1.40 24.17
CA ARG A 477 -10.26 2.17 25.27
C ARG A 477 -11.20 3.24 25.81
N ARG A 478 -11.98 3.89 24.95
CA ARG A 478 -12.99 4.87 25.37
C ARG A 478 -14.09 4.18 26.19
N ALA A 479 -14.60 3.04 25.74
CA ALA A 479 -15.61 2.28 26.47
C ALA A 479 -15.08 1.82 27.84
N GLU A 480 -13.83 1.33 27.91
CA GLU A 480 -13.16 0.97 29.16
C GLU A 480 -13.00 2.18 30.10
N ALA A 481 -12.61 3.34 29.58
CA ALA A 481 -12.49 4.57 30.36
C ALA A 481 -13.84 5.04 30.92
N GLN A 482 -14.91 4.98 30.11
CA GLN A 482 -16.27 5.31 30.55
C GLN A 482 -16.78 4.35 31.62
N LEU A 483 -16.55 3.05 31.45
CA LEU A 483 -16.91 2.04 32.46
C LEU A 483 -16.12 2.24 33.76
N ALA A 484 -14.83 2.57 33.65
CA ALA A 484 -14.00 2.90 34.81
C ALA A 484 -14.52 4.16 35.54
N GLU A 485 -14.92 5.20 34.81
CA GLU A 485 -15.50 6.41 35.39
C GLU A 485 -16.84 6.10 36.10
N LEU A 486 -17.75 5.35 35.49
CA LEU A 486 -19.00 4.94 36.12
C LEU A 486 -18.76 4.10 37.38
N ALA A 487 -17.74 3.23 37.37
CA ALA A 487 -17.34 2.44 38.53
C ALA A 487 -16.74 3.30 39.67
N MET A 488 -16.43 4.57 39.43
CA MET A 488 -15.95 5.54 40.42
C MET A 488 -17.06 6.41 41.01
N ARG A 489 -18.33 6.24 40.60
CA ARG A 489 -19.48 7.03 41.08
C ARG A 489 -20.36 6.25 42.07
N ASP A 490 -21.02 6.95 42.97
CA ASP A 490 -22.06 6.42 43.86
C ASP A 490 -23.41 6.40 43.14
N ALA A 491 -24.10 5.25 43.14
CA ALA A 491 -25.30 5.04 42.33
C ALA A 491 -26.50 5.90 42.74
N LEU A 492 -26.56 6.35 44.00
CA LEU A 492 -27.67 7.17 44.48
C LEU A 492 -27.39 8.66 44.28
N THR A 493 -26.18 9.13 44.63
CA THR A 493 -25.89 10.58 44.67
C THR A 493 -25.18 11.11 43.42
N GLY A 494 -24.58 10.26 42.59
CA GLY A 494 -23.72 10.67 41.48
C GLY A 494 -22.37 11.29 41.90
N LEU A 495 -22.11 11.38 43.21
CA LEU A 495 -20.80 11.76 43.74
C LEU A 495 -19.76 10.69 43.46
N TYR A 496 -18.49 11.00 43.67
CA TYR A 496 -17.46 9.97 43.66
C TYR A 496 -17.67 8.98 44.81
N ASN A 497 -17.31 7.72 44.60
CA ASN A 497 -17.48 6.67 45.60
C ASN A 497 -16.18 6.38 46.38
N ARG A 498 -16.28 5.47 47.35
CA ARG A 498 -15.14 5.01 48.15
C ARG A 498 -13.92 4.60 47.32
N ARG A 499 -14.11 3.95 46.16
CA ARG A 499 -13.01 3.50 45.30
C ARG A 499 -12.20 4.68 44.76
N TYR A 500 -12.89 5.71 44.25
CA TYR A 500 -12.23 6.95 43.79
C TYR A 500 -11.35 7.56 44.89
N LEU A 501 -11.88 7.67 46.12
CA LEU A 501 -11.15 8.25 47.24
C LEU A 501 -9.88 7.47 47.57
N VAL A 502 -9.97 6.14 47.62
CA VAL A 502 -8.82 5.27 47.90
C VAL A 502 -7.74 5.44 46.83
N GLU A 503 -8.11 5.44 45.55
CA GLU A 503 -7.16 5.62 44.45
C GLU A 503 -6.52 7.03 44.47
N ARG A 504 -7.32 8.07 44.76
CA ARG A 504 -6.85 9.46 44.86
C ARG A 504 -5.86 9.66 46.03
N LEU A 505 -6.10 9.01 47.17
CA LEU A 505 -5.20 9.04 48.33
C LEU A 505 -3.99 8.10 48.19
N ALA A 506 -4.09 7.03 47.38
CA ALA A 506 -3.02 6.09 47.11
C ALA A 506 -1.99 6.56 46.06
N THR A 507 -2.25 7.70 45.38
CA THR A 507 -1.33 8.29 44.41
C THR A 507 0.04 8.55 45.06
N ARG A 508 1.13 8.03 44.44
CA ARG A 508 2.50 8.12 44.98
C ARG A 508 2.99 9.57 45.06
N GLY A 509 3.58 9.92 46.20
CA GLY A 509 4.20 11.21 46.45
C GLY A 509 3.59 11.94 47.66
N PRO A 510 4.31 12.90 48.25
CA PRO A 510 3.79 13.68 49.36
C PRO A 510 2.61 14.59 48.95
N VAL A 511 1.95 15.18 49.93
CA VAL A 511 1.03 16.30 49.70
C VAL A 511 1.77 17.43 48.98
N GLY A 512 1.13 18.00 47.95
CA GLY A 512 1.72 19.06 47.13
C GLY A 512 1.91 20.37 47.89
N GLU A 513 2.58 21.34 47.26
CA GLU A 513 2.95 22.61 47.87
C GLU A 513 1.77 23.47 48.33
N ALA A 514 0.54 23.16 47.90
CA ALA A 514 -0.68 23.88 48.29
C ALA A 514 -1.38 23.27 49.52
N GLY A 515 -0.86 22.19 50.11
CA GLY A 515 -1.49 21.50 51.25
C GLY A 515 -2.77 20.74 50.85
N LYS A 516 -3.28 19.89 51.76
CA LYS A 516 -4.51 19.13 51.53
C LYS A 516 -5.36 19.01 52.79
N GLY A 517 -6.65 19.30 52.68
CA GLY A 517 -7.63 19.09 53.75
C GLY A 517 -8.48 17.85 53.49
N VAL A 518 -8.83 17.12 54.54
CA VAL A 518 -9.77 16.00 54.50
C VAL A 518 -10.83 16.25 55.56
N LEU A 519 -12.09 16.38 55.11
CA LEU A 519 -13.25 16.45 55.98
C LEU A 519 -13.98 15.11 55.94
N PHE A 520 -14.19 14.48 57.09
CA PHE A 520 -15.00 13.26 57.20
C PHE A 520 -16.33 13.60 57.86
N VAL A 521 -17.43 13.47 57.13
CA VAL A 521 -18.77 13.89 57.56
C VAL A 521 -19.67 12.67 57.69
N ASP A 522 -20.33 12.53 58.83
CA ASP A 522 -21.31 11.47 59.07
C ASP A 522 -22.60 12.07 59.65
N LEU A 523 -23.76 11.61 59.15
CA LEU A 523 -25.06 12.11 59.58
C LEU A 523 -25.46 11.52 60.94
N ASP A 524 -25.74 12.40 61.89
CA ASP A 524 -26.11 12.03 63.24
C ASP A 524 -27.48 11.34 63.28
N ASP A 525 -27.51 10.15 63.89
CA ASP A 525 -28.72 9.35 64.14
C ASP A 525 -29.57 9.08 62.87
N PHE A 526 -28.95 9.07 61.69
CA PHE A 526 -29.62 8.89 60.40
C PHE A 526 -30.40 7.57 60.29
N LYS A 527 -29.94 6.50 60.95
CA LYS A 527 -30.69 5.24 61.06
C LYS A 527 -32.12 5.46 61.59
N SER A 528 -32.30 6.39 62.53
CA SER A 528 -33.64 6.72 63.08
C SER A 528 -34.55 7.36 62.04
N VAL A 529 -33.99 8.08 61.06
CA VAL A 529 -34.74 8.64 59.93
C VAL A 529 -35.28 7.49 59.07
N ASN A 530 -34.44 6.52 58.72
CA ASN A 530 -34.85 5.34 57.95
C ASN A 530 -35.89 4.51 58.70
N ASP A 531 -35.65 4.22 59.98
CA ASP A 531 -36.53 3.38 60.80
C ASP A 531 -37.92 4.02 61.00
N ARG A 532 -37.99 5.36 61.02
CA ARG A 532 -39.24 6.11 61.26
C ARG A 532 -40.00 6.51 59.99
N HIS A 533 -39.28 6.81 58.91
CA HIS A 533 -39.84 7.42 57.70
C HIS A 533 -39.64 6.59 56.42
N GLY A 534 -38.90 5.47 56.49
CA GLY A 534 -38.63 4.59 55.36
C GLY A 534 -37.39 5.01 54.55
N HIS A 535 -36.90 4.07 53.75
CA HIS A 535 -35.67 4.24 52.96
C HIS A 535 -35.79 5.32 51.88
N ASP A 536 -36.94 5.48 51.23
CA ASP A 536 -37.14 6.52 50.21
C ASP A 536 -36.94 7.94 50.77
N VAL A 537 -37.40 8.18 52.01
CA VAL A 537 -37.18 9.45 52.72
C VAL A 537 -35.72 9.60 53.13
N GLY A 538 -35.07 8.51 53.54
CA GLY A 538 -33.64 8.46 53.80
C GLY A 538 -32.81 8.84 52.56
N ASP A 539 -33.12 8.26 51.41
CA ASP A 539 -32.45 8.54 50.14
C ASP A 539 -32.63 10.00 49.73
N ALA A 540 -33.82 10.57 49.91
CA ALA A 540 -34.07 12.00 49.70
C ALA A 540 -33.22 12.90 50.62
N VAL A 541 -33.03 12.51 51.88
CA VAL A 541 -32.12 13.21 52.81
C VAL A 541 -30.68 13.11 52.33
N ILE A 542 -30.22 11.92 51.92
CA ILE A 542 -28.86 11.72 51.41
C ILE A 542 -28.60 12.55 50.15
N LEU A 543 -29.56 12.60 49.22
CA LEU A 543 -29.48 13.42 48.00
C LEU A 543 -29.36 14.91 48.33
N GLU A 544 -30.17 15.42 49.26
CA GLU A 544 -30.12 16.82 49.66
C GLU A 544 -28.81 17.15 50.41
N VAL A 545 -28.33 16.25 51.27
CA VAL A 545 -27.04 16.40 51.95
C VAL A 545 -25.89 16.44 50.93
N ALA A 546 -25.89 15.52 49.96
CA ALA A 546 -24.91 15.51 48.88
C ALA A 546 -24.91 16.85 48.11
N ASN A 547 -26.09 17.34 47.74
CA ASN A 547 -26.26 18.64 47.08
C ASN A 547 -25.73 19.81 47.91
N ARG A 548 -26.01 19.82 49.22
CA ARG A 548 -25.50 20.86 50.14
C ARG A 548 -23.99 20.82 50.27
N LEU A 549 -23.39 19.65 50.39
CA LEU A 549 -21.94 19.50 50.43
C LEU A 549 -21.30 20.03 49.14
N VAL A 550 -21.81 19.63 47.97
CA VAL A 550 -21.32 20.13 46.67
C VAL A 550 -21.48 21.64 46.55
N THR A 551 -22.63 22.20 46.94
CA THR A 551 -22.90 23.65 46.85
C THR A 551 -22.00 24.48 47.76
N HIS A 552 -21.53 23.90 48.87
CA HIS A 552 -20.65 24.58 49.84
C HIS A 552 -19.15 24.26 49.63
N SER A 553 -18.84 23.47 48.61
CA SER A 553 -17.50 23.15 48.10
C SER A 553 -17.13 24.07 46.93
N ARG A 554 -15.83 24.26 46.71
CA ARG A 554 -15.31 24.95 45.52
C ARG A 554 -15.21 24.00 44.33
N GLU A 555 -14.98 24.57 43.15
CA GLU A 555 -14.82 23.82 41.90
C GLU A 555 -13.68 22.78 41.97
N GLN A 556 -12.59 23.07 42.69
CA GLN A 556 -11.49 22.11 42.88
C GLN A 556 -11.71 21.10 44.02
N ASP A 557 -12.69 21.32 44.90
CA ASP A 557 -12.95 20.46 46.06
C ASP A 557 -13.73 19.22 45.59
N VAL A 558 -13.39 18.06 46.13
CA VAL A 558 -14.02 16.79 45.70
C VAL A 558 -14.87 16.21 46.82
N VAL A 559 -16.17 16.09 46.57
CA VAL A 559 -17.11 15.43 47.48
C VAL A 559 -17.27 13.95 47.09
N VAL A 560 -17.09 13.08 48.08
CA VAL A 560 -17.15 11.62 47.96
C VAL A 560 -18.21 11.08 48.92
N ARG A 561 -18.99 10.08 48.50
CA ARG A 561 -19.79 9.25 49.41
C ARG A 561 -19.12 7.90 49.63
N LEU A 562 -18.89 7.53 50.89
CA LEU A 562 -18.24 6.26 51.25
C LEU A 562 -19.23 5.09 51.27
N GLY A 563 -20.50 5.39 51.50
CA GLY A 563 -21.60 4.45 51.68
C GLY A 563 -22.48 4.88 52.86
N GLY A 564 -23.75 4.46 52.87
CA GLY A 564 -24.68 4.85 53.94
C GLY A 564 -24.84 6.36 54.06
N ASP A 565 -24.54 6.88 55.25
CA ASP A 565 -24.60 8.27 55.69
C ASP A 565 -23.22 8.96 55.79
N GLU A 566 -22.16 8.32 55.32
CA GLU A 566 -20.78 8.81 55.39
C GLU A 566 -20.35 9.51 54.09
N PHE A 567 -19.81 10.72 54.24
CA PHE A 567 -19.25 11.54 53.16
C PHE A 567 -17.83 12.00 53.51
N VAL A 568 -17.02 12.23 52.47
CA VAL A 568 -15.69 12.81 52.60
C VAL A 568 -15.57 13.98 51.64
N VAL A 569 -15.02 15.10 52.10
CA VAL A 569 -14.67 16.24 51.24
C VAL A 569 -13.15 16.38 51.22
N LEU A 570 -12.56 16.26 50.04
CA LEU A 570 -11.16 16.56 49.80
C LEU A 570 -11.02 18.02 49.40
N LEU A 571 -10.25 18.77 50.18
CA LEU A 571 -9.95 20.17 49.92
C LEU A 571 -8.53 20.28 49.39
N ASP A 572 -8.37 20.91 48.23
CA ASP A 572 -7.05 21.20 47.65
C ASP A 572 -6.73 22.69 47.83
N GLY A 573 -5.50 23.00 48.28
CA GLY A 573 -5.07 24.40 48.46
C GLY A 573 -5.37 25.04 49.81
N VAL A 574 -5.18 24.31 50.92
CA VAL A 574 -5.70 24.70 52.25
C VAL A 574 -4.72 25.46 53.17
N ILE A 575 -3.50 25.78 52.73
CA ILE A 575 -2.45 26.35 53.60
C ILE A 575 -2.86 27.68 54.24
N ASP A 576 -3.54 28.54 53.49
CA ASP A 576 -3.96 29.87 53.94
C ASP A 576 -5.46 29.92 54.27
N GLU A 577 -6.08 28.76 54.52
CA GLU A 577 -7.53 28.64 54.62
C GLU A 577 -7.99 28.18 55.99
N ASP A 578 -9.09 28.81 56.44
CA ASP A 578 -9.80 28.36 57.62
C ASP A 578 -10.68 27.14 57.29
N VAL A 579 -10.02 25.97 57.25
CA VAL A 579 -10.68 24.68 56.98
C VAL A 579 -11.75 24.37 58.02
N GLU A 580 -11.56 24.81 59.26
CA GLU A 580 -12.56 24.64 60.32
C GLU A 580 -13.83 25.44 59.97
N ALA A 581 -13.70 26.71 59.57
CA ALA A 581 -14.84 27.50 59.12
C ALA A 581 -15.55 26.92 57.88
N VAL A 582 -14.82 26.26 56.98
CA VAL A 582 -15.40 25.53 55.84
C VAL A 582 -16.24 24.35 56.31
N ALA A 583 -15.69 23.51 57.19
CA ALA A 583 -16.39 22.36 57.75
C ALA A 583 -17.62 22.80 58.57
N ASP A 584 -17.49 23.86 59.37
CA ASP A 584 -18.56 24.42 60.18
C ASP A 584 -19.72 24.94 59.32
N ARG A 585 -19.40 25.59 58.20
CA ARG A 585 -20.38 26.03 57.21
C ARG A 585 -21.13 24.84 56.60
N MET A 586 -20.42 23.76 56.24
CA MET A 586 -21.03 22.55 55.69
C MET A 586 -21.95 21.86 56.71
N VAL A 587 -21.52 21.70 57.97
CA VAL A 587 -22.34 21.12 59.04
C VAL A 587 -23.60 21.96 59.29
N ARG A 588 -23.49 23.29 59.32
CA ARG A 588 -24.66 24.19 59.45
C ARG A 588 -25.60 24.11 58.26
N ALA A 589 -25.06 24.00 57.05
CA ALA A 589 -25.86 23.81 55.85
C ALA A 589 -26.65 22.49 55.92
N ILE A 590 -26.03 21.39 56.35
CA ILE A 590 -26.71 20.10 56.55
C ILE A 590 -27.84 20.22 57.58
N ALA A 591 -27.63 20.94 58.69
CA ALA A 591 -28.63 21.11 59.75
C ALA A 591 -29.89 21.90 59.35
N ALA A 592 -29.86 22.63 58.22
CA ALA A 592 -31.04 23.33 57.73
C ALA A 592 -32.19 22.33 57.42
N PRO A 593 -33.47 22.72 57.57
CA PRO A 593 -34.59 21.83 57.27
C PRO A 593 -34.53 21.23 55.85
N ILE A 594 -34.79 19.93 55.71
CA ILE A 594 -34.81 19.16 54.46
C ILE A 594 -36.26 18.78 54.15
N ALA A 595 -36.76 19.23 52.99
CA ALA A 595 -38.09 18.88 52.52
C ALA A 595 -38.01 17.59 51.68
N THR A 596 -38.55 16.48 52.21
CA THR A 596 -38.53 15.17 51.54
C THR A 596 -39.84 14.85 50.82
N GLY A 597 -40.59 15.89 50.44
CA GLY A 597 -41.93 15.80 49.82
C GLY A 597 -43.05 15.44 50.79
N GLN A 598 -42.83 14.49 51.71
CA GLN A 598 -43.84 14.02 52.68
C GLN A 598 -43.69 14.64 54.07
N VAL A 599 -42.47 14.99 54.49
CA VAL A 599 -42.16 15.53 55.83
C VAL A 599 -41.02 16.54 55.74
N LEU A 600 -41.04 17.55 56.62
CA LEU A 600 -39.91 18.45 56.87
C LEU A 600 -39.07 17.89 58.02
N LEU A 601 -37.81 17.53 57.76
CA LEU A 601 -36.89 16.92 58.72
C LEU A 601 -35.66 17.81 58.94
N SER A 602 -35.02 17.67 60.09
CA SER A 602 -33.70 18.26 60.34
C SER A 602 -32.77 17.14 60.79
N VAL A 603 -31.64 17.01 60.11
CA VAL A 603 -30.58 16.04 60.41
C VAL A 603 -29.31 16.83 60.67
N THR A 604 -28.55 16.47 61.70
CA THR A 604 -27.26 17.09 61.99
C THR A 604 -26.12 16.20 61.50
N ALA A 605 -24.91 16.74 61.44
CA ALA A 605 -23.74 15.97 61.06
C ALA A 605 -22.59 16.20 62.03
N SER A 606 -21.81 15.15 62.24
CA SER A 606 -20.53 15.23 62.93
C SER A 606 -19.41 15.21 61.88
N CYS A 607 -18.47 16.14 61.99
CA CYS A 607 -17.39 16.30 61.01
C CYS A 607 -16.01 16.22 61.66
N GLY A 608 -15.13 15.39 61.12
CA GLY A 608 -13.71 15.34 61.45
C GLY A 608 -12.88 16.12 60.45
N ILE A 609 -11.88 16.87 60.92
CA ILE A 609 -11.01 17.71 60.11
C ILE A 609 -9.58 17.22 60.22
N VAL A 610 -8.90 17.05 59.09
CA VAL A 610 -7.45 16.86 59.03
C VAL A 610 -6.88 17.78 57.97
N VAL A 611 -5.83 18.53 58.34
CA VAL A 611 -5.05 19.35 57.42
C VAL A 611 -3.64 18.78 57.33
N ALA A 612 -3.22 18.46 56.12
CA ALA A 612 -1.90 17.93 55.82
C ALA A 612 -1.05 19.02 55.16
N GLU A 613 0.08 19.35 55.78
CA GLU A 613 1.05 20.31 55.25
C GLU A 613 1.78 19.76 54.02
N PRO A 614 2.33 20.63 53.16
CA PRO A 614 3.24 20.23 52.08
C PRO A 614 4.31 19.24 52.54
N GLY A 615 4.58 18.21 51.75
CA GLY A 615 5.57 17.20 52.12
C GLY A 615 5.03 16.07 53.01
N SER A 616 3.83 16.21 53.59
CA SER A 616 3.24 15.17 54.45
C SER A 616 2.88 13.91 53.67
N PRO A 617 3.00 12.71 54.27
CA PRO A 617 2.45 11.49 53.69
C PRO A 617 0.92 11.60 53.54
N ARG A 618 0.40 11.14 52.40
CA ARG A 618 -1.06 11.04 52.17
C ARG A 618 -1.69 9.84 52.91
N ALA A 619 -0.87 8.86 53.27
CA ALA A 619 -1.31 7.68 54.01
C ALA A 619 -1.77 8.09 55.42
N GLY A 620 -2.90 7.53 55.88
CA GLY A 620 -3.45 7.77 57.22
C GLY A 620 -4.31 9.03 57.37
N LEU A 621 -4.39 9.92 56.36
CA LEU A 621 -5.22 11.13 56.45
C LEU A 621 -6.70 10.83 56.65
N LEU A 622 -7.21 9.81 55.95
CA LEU A 622 -8.61 9.40 56.06
C LEU A 622 -8.92 8.80 57.44
N GLU A 623 -8.02 7.95 57.97
CA GLU A 623 -8.16 7.33 59.30
C GLU A 623 -8.10 8.39 60.42
N ALA A 624 -7.24 9.40 60.27
CA ALA A 624 -7.16 10.52 61.20
C ALA A 624 -8.45 11.36 61.18
N ALA A 625 -9.01 11.61 59.99
CA ALA A 625 -10.25 12.38 59.84
C ALA A 625 -11.46 11.61 60.40
N ASP A 626 -11.53 10.30 60.19
CA ASP A 626 -12.55 9.43 60.81
C ASP A 626 -12.45 9.44 62.35
N ALA A 627 -11.23 9.31 62.89
CA ALA A 627 -11.02 9.40 64.34
C ALA A 627 -11.42 10.77 64.91
N ALA A 628 -11.22 11.85 64.17
CA ALA A 628 -11.68 13.20 64.53
C ALA A 628 -13.22 13.31 64.49
N MET A 629 -13.86 12.76 63.47
CA MET A 629 -15.32 12.71 63.36
C MET A 629 -15.93 11.95 64.55
N TYR A 630 -15.33 10.83 64.95
CA TYR A 630 -15.77 10.07 66.11
C TYR A 630 -15.66 10.88 67.42
N ARG A 631 -14.63 11.72 67.58
CA ARG A 631 -14.53 12.69 68.69
C ARG A 631 -15.67 13.71 68.65
N ALA A 632 -16.01 14.24 67.48
CA ALA A 632 -17.15 15.16 67.31
C ALA A 632 -18.47 14.51 67.76
N LYS A 633 -18.72 13.24 67.39
CA LYS A 633 -19.89 12.48 67.86
C LYS A 633 -19.95 12.37 69.38
N HIS A 634 -18.83 12.04 70.04
CA HIS A 634 -18.77 11.85 71.50
C HIS A 634 -18.86 13.14 72.28
N ALA A 635 -18.43 14.26 71.70
CA ALA A 635 -18.51 15.58 72.31
C ALA A 635 -19.92 16.21 72.23
N GLY A 636 -20.92 15.47 71.73
CA GLY A 636 -22.32 15.90 71.72
C GLY A 636 -22.89 16.17 70.33
N ARG A 637 -22.29 15.62 69.26
CA ARG A 637 -22.76 15.67 67.87
C ARG A 637 -22.92 17.11 67.31
N ASN A 638 -23.38 17.23 66.06
CA ASN A 638 -23.64 18.49 65.35
C ASN A 638 -22.48 19.51 65.42
N ARG A 639 -21.26 19.06 65.14
CA ARG A 639 -20.04 19.87 65.30
C ARG A 639 -18.89 19.33 64.48
N VAL A 640 -17.85 20.15 64.40
CA VAL A 640 -16.55 19.78 63.87
C VAL A 640 -15.58 19.38 65.00
N SER A 641 -14.58 18.56 64.69
CA SER A 641 -13.45 18.24 65.56
C SER A 641 -12.19 18.01 64.73
N HIS A 642 -11.04 18.38 65.30
CA HIS A 642 -9.71 18.00 64.79
C HIS A 642 -9.26 16.67 65.38
#